data_AF-A0A5B8VLR3-F1
#
_entry.id   AF-A0A5B8VLR3-F1
#
_cell.length_a   1.000
_cell.length_b   1.000
_cell.length_c   1.000
_cell.angle_alpha   90.00
_cell.angle_beta   90.00
_cell.angle_gamma   90.00
#
_symmetry.space_group_name_H-M   'P 1'
#
loop_
_entity.id
_entity.type
_entity.pdbx_description
1 polymer ?
#
loop_
_entity_poly.entity_id
_entity_poly.type
_entity_poly.pdbx_seq_one_letter_code
_entity_poly.pdbx_strand_id
1 'polypeptide(L)'
;MARLFIFLQRMTCACFAGHRWQYEALKRANGLNRKIVIMSVLGITCFLQVDGSPRVITLQGPPAKTIAVSEPPVFRLDQFGYISQGAKNVIFEWPASIWKEDIDGQRDSFFVYRVYPVLSGSTGAGKSMAKVLTGAMPQPVMITQWFKDRRYYVLDVSSLQSPGKYQVVVKIGPKSFSSAVFRVLDKAAFVHKGIGALLNYFSRQRANTAIEWAADAHLKLKGSTRRVDLRGGWCDASGDVSKYFSHLAYTNFMSPQQIPLVTWSLVQATEKLAPSLKQWYLLDSVQSESLWGADYLLRSLSDSDFFYMTVFSYFKKDPAFREIVGLEANSVTTTDYRCAFREGAGVAIAALARISCWKLNGHFTATNYLNGAKRAYQHLLSFNNRYDDDGVPNIIDDYCALMAATELWKATGDKFYRHEARHWAGRLCARYMPDGYLRADGPYQGVNTMTQTQTRVRILNATPRPFWHASDAGMPVVSLIRYLDMEKESNYRNKAINIIRDVLSHQLAISNAVVNPFDYPRQQFLYKGKLETGFFIPHENESGWWWQGENARLASLATAALSGGVLLEPQGGQAEAQIIQIAGLRGRLKSAALHHLSWITGCNPYGICFLYGFGYKNVPYMHSNYGHGSETGGISNGITGLNSDGTGIAFRTEDQGNEWRWTEQWLPHAAWYLQALTALGSH
;
A
#
# COMPACT_ATOMS: atom_id res chain seq x y z
N MET A 1 55.92 30.88 -4.22
CA MET A 1 54.96 31.15 -5.31
C MET A 1 53.56 30.65 -4.98
N ALA A 2 53.32 29.34 -4.83
CA ALA A 2 51.97 28.82 -4.53
C ALA A 2 51.32 29.38 -3.25
N ARG A 3 52.07 29.53 -2.15
CA ARG A 3 51.58 30.17 -0.91
C ARG A 3 51.26 31.67 -1.07
N LEU A 4 52.01 32.36 -1.93
CA LEU A 4 51.76 33.77 -2.26
C LEU A 4 50.50 33.92 -3.13
N PHE A 5 50.26 32.95 -4.03
CA PHE A 5 49.06 32.90 -4.87
C PHE A 5 47.79 32.70 -4.04
N ILE A 6 47.82 31.75 -3.10
CA ILE A 6 46.70 31.51 -2.15
C ILE A 6 46.47 32.72 -1.23
N PHE A 7 47.55 33.38 -0.79
CA PHE A 7 47.49 34.61 0.02
C PHE A 7 46.79 35.75 -0.74
N LEU A 8 47.16 35.97 -2.00
CA LEU A 8 46.58 37.02 -2.84
C LEU A 8 45.11 36.73 -3.21
N GLN A 9 44.74 35.47 -3.43
CA GLN A 9 43.36 35.04 -3.69
C GLN A 9 42.42 35.26 -2.48
N ARG A 10 42.95 35.12 -1.26
CA ARG A 10 42.22 35.43 -0.02
C ARG A 10 42.12 36.94 0.24
N MET A 11 43.14 37.72 -0.13
CA MET A 11 43.12 39.18 0.00
C MET A 11 42.07 39.86 -0.89
N THR A 12 41.91 39.42 -2.14
CA THR A 12 40.89 39.99 -3.05
C THR A 12 39.47 39.68 -2.59
N CYS A 13 39.23 38.50 -2.00
CA CYS A 13 37.93 38.20 -1.37
C CYS A 13 37.63 39.13 -0.17
N ALA A 14 38.65 39.49 0.63
CA ALA A 14 38.49 40.36 1.79
C ALA A 14 38.27 41.85 1.41
N CYS A 15 38.89 42.33 0.32
CA CYS A 15 38.69 43.69 -0.18
C CYS A 15 37.28 43.92 -0.74
N PHE A 16 36.62 42.90 -1.28
CA PHE A 16 35.20 42.97 -1.68
C PHE A 16 34.23 42.98 -0.49
N ALA A 17 34.68 42.58 0.71
CA ALA A 17 33.84 42.43 1.90
C ALA A 17 34.04 43.52 2.98
N GLY A 18 34.86 44.55 2.74
CA GLY A 18 34.94 45.74 3.61
C GLY A 18 35.51 45.55 5.04
N HIS A 19 36.10 44.40 5.37
CA HIS A 19 36.55 44.11 6.75
C HIS A 19 38.06 44.28 6.96
N ARG A 20 38.48 45.40 7.57
CA ARG A 20 39.87 45.75 7.89
C ARG A 20 40.54 44.84 8.94
N TRP A 21 39.77 44.11 9.74
CA TRP A 21 40.26 43.29 10.87
C TRP A 21 40.85 41.92 10.46
N GLN A 22 40.47 41.35 9.31
CA GLN A 22 41.04 40.07 8.86
C GLN A 22 42.44 40.21 8.23
N TYR A 23 42.81 41.42 7.81
CA TYR A 23 44.06 41.74 7.12
C TYR A 23 45.31 41.56 8.01
N GLU A 24 45.25 41.96 9.28
CA GLU A 24 46.38 41.86 10.22
C GLU A 24 46.60 40.42 10.74
N ALA A 25 45.53 39.63 10.90
CA ALA A 25 45.62 38.23 11.30
C ALA A 25 46.30 37.34 10.25
N LEU A 26 46.08 37.62 8.96
CA LEU A 26 46.66 36.87 7.83
C LEU A 26 48.16 37.15 7.60
N LYS A 27 48.65 38.34 7.97
CA LYS A 27 50.08 38.68 7.96
C LYS A 27 50.88 37.83 8.94
N ARG A 28 50.33 37.57 10.14
CA ARG A 28 50.99 36.77 11.18
C ARG A 28 50.99 35.26 10.89
N ALA A 29 49.98 34.76 10.18
CA ALA A 29 49.79 33.31 9.97
C ALA A 29 50.70 32.68 8.89
N ASN A 30 51.36 33.45 8.02
CA ASN A 30 52.02 32.91 6.81
C ASN A 30 53.52 33.17 6.66
N GLY A 31 54.20 33.79 7.63
CA GLY A 31 55.68 33.83 7.70
C GLY A 31 56.41 34.45 6.49
N LEU A 32 55.74 35.29 5.70
CA LEU A 32 56.33 35.87 4.48
C LEU A 32 57.04 37.20 4.81
N ASN A 33 58.37 37.15 4.95
CA ASN A 33 59.26 38.33 5.09
C ASN A 33 59.51 39.05 3.75
N ARG A 34 58.47 39.46 3.02
CA ARG A 34 58.60 40.22 1.76
C ARG A 34 57.68 41.44 1.72
N LYS A 35 58.15 42.53 1.11
CA LYS A 35 57.42 43.80 1.03
C LYS A 35 56.57 43.79 -0.23
N ILE A 36 55.25 43.75 -0.07
CA ILE A 36 54.27 43.70 -1.17
C ILE A 36 53.47 45.00 -1.19
N VAL A 37 53.48 45.71 -2.31
CA VAL A 37 52.71 46.95 -2.53
C VAL A 37 51.72 46.71 -3.67
N ILE A 38 50.44 47.01 -3.43
CA ILE A 38 49.39 46.95 -4.46
C ILE A 38 49.38 48.29 -5.19
N MET A 39 49.65 48.26 -6.50
CA MET A 39 49.71 49.45 -7.33
C MET A 39 48.32 49.82 -7.86
N SER A 40 47.59 48.85 -8.41
CA SER A 40 46.22 49.02 -8.91
C SER A 40 45.52 47.67 -9.13
N VAL A 41 44.19 47.69 -9.15
CA VAL A 41 43.34 46.53 -9.46
C VAL A 41 42.38 46.92 -10.57
N LEU A 42 42.38 46.16 -11.68
CA LEU A 42 41.51 46.35 -12.84
C LEU A 42 40.86 45.01 -13.19
N GLY A 43 39.58 44.85 -12.84
CA GLY A 43 38.85 43.61 -13.04
C GLY A 43 39.47 42.43 -12.26
N ILE A 44 39.79 41.35 -12.98
CA ILE A 44 40.46 40.15 -12.42
C ILE A 44 42.00 40.25 -12.41
N THR A 45 42.56 41.39 -12.83
CA THR A 45 44.00 41.61 -12.95
C THR A 45 44.50 42.54 -11.85
N CYS A 46 45.53 42.10 -11.13
CA CYS A 46 46.15 42.84 -10.03
C CYS A 46 47.61 43.19 -10.38
N PHE A 47 47.96 44.48 -10.27
CA PHE A 47 49.32 44.99 -10.48
C PHE A 47 50.00 45.18 -9.12
N LEU A 48 51.09 44.46 -8.91
CA LEU A 48 51.79 44.37 -7.63
C LEU A 48 53.27 44.70 -7.80
N GLN A 49 53.89 45.20 -6.75
CA GLN A 49 55.34 45.30 -6.63
C GLN A 49 55.79 44.40 -5.47
N VAL A 50 56.64 43.41 -5.78
CA VAL A 50 57.21 42.48 -4.79
C VAL A 50 58.71 42.74 -4.74
N ASP A 51 59.20 43.21 -3.60
CA ASP A 51 60.62 43.55 -3.38
C ASP A 51 61.17 44.48 -4.49
N GLY A 52 60.41 45.50 -4.87
CA GLY A 52 60.80 46.49 -5.88
C GLY A 52 60.54 46.09 -7.34
N SER A 53 60.21 44.83 -7.62
CA SER A 53 59.97 44.35 -9.00
C SER A 53 58.48 44.31 -9.36
N PRO A 54 58.06 44.81 -10.53
CA PRO A 54 56.67 44.76 -10.96
C PRO A 54 56.25 43.33 -11.32
N ARG A 55 55.03 42.97 -10.91
CA ARG A 55 54.37 41.69 -11.18
C ARG A 55 52.92 41.93 -11.57
N VAL A 56 52.46 41.22 -12.60
CA VAL A 56 51.06 41.20 -13.02
C VAL A 56 50.50 39.82 -12.72
N ILE A 57 49.36 39.77 -12.02
CA ILE A 57 48.65 38.53 -11.74
C ILE A 57 47.24 38.66 -12.26
N THR A 58 46.90 37.85 -13.26
CA THR A 58 45.54 37.70 -13.75
C THR A 58 44.92 36.50 -13.06
N LEU A 59 43.90 36.73 -12.23
CA LEU A 59 43.14 35.66 -11.60
C LEU A 59 42.28 34.99 -12.68
N GLN A 60 42.58 33.74 -13.04
CA GLN A 60 41.53 32.90 -13.64
C GLN A 60 40.43 32.81 -12.58
N GLY A 61 39.24 33.32 -12.91
CA GLY A 61 38.07 33.15 -12.06
C GLY A 61 37.96 31.68 -11.66
N PRO A 62 37.45 31.36 -10.46
CA PRO A 62 37.07 29.97 -10.20
C PRO A 62 36.22 29.51 -11.39
N PRO A 63 36.38 28.26 -11.88
CA PRO A 63 35.39 27.73 -12.81
C PRO A 63 34.04 28.09 -12.22
N ALA A 64 33.20 28.79 -13.01
CA ALA A 64 31.88 29.24 -12.56
C ALA A 64 31.34 28.11 -11.71
N LYS A 65 31.12 28.35 -10.41
CA LYS A 65 30.55 27.34 -9.53
C LYS A 65 29.41 26.77 -10.34
N THR A 66 29.54 25.53 -10.79
CA THR A 66 28.43 24.83 -11.39
C THR A 66 27.45 24.84 -10.24
N ILE A 67 26.51 25.77 -10.27
CA ILE A 67 25.36 25.79 -9.38
C ILE A 67 24.81 24.40 -9.63
N ALA A 68 24.98 23.54 -8.63
CA ALA A 68 24.51 22.16 -8.70
C ALA A 68 23.10 22.26 -9.25
N VAL A 69 22.88 21.68 -10.44
CA VAL A 69 21.64 21.80 -11.19
C VAL A 69 20.52 21.49 -10.21
N SER A 70 19.80 22.53 -9.81
CA SER A 70 18.72 22.40 -8.84
C SER A 70 17.71 21.47 -9.50
N GLU A 71 17.43 20.32 -8.89
CA GLU A 71 16.43 19.39 -9.43
C GLU A 71 15.14 20.16 -9.74
N PRO A 72 14.57 20.05 -10.95
CA PRO A 72 13.36 20.77 -11.29
C PRO A 72 12.21 20.32 -10.37
N PRO A 73 11.21 21.18 -10.13
CA PRO A 73 10.04 20.78 -9.35
C PRO A 73 9.30 19.64 -10.06
N VAL A 74 8.69 18.76 -9.25
CA VAL A 74 8.07 17.53 -9.72
C VAL A 74 6.58 17.54 -9.43
N PHE A 75 5.77 17.05 -10.37
CA PHE A 75 4.35 16.79 -10.13
C PHE A 75 4.16 15.31 -9.82
N ARG A 76 3.53 14.98 -8.68
CA ARG A 76 3.03 13.64 -8.37
C ARG A 76 1.54 13.61 -8.68
N LEU A 77 1.13 12.61 -9.42
CA LEU A 77 -0.22 12.46 -9.93
C LEU A 77 -0.57 10.98 -10.04
N ASP A 78 -1.87 10.69 -9.97
CA ASP A 78 -2.40 9.40 -10.36
C ASP A 78 -2.12 9.16 -11.85
N GLN A 79 -1.22 8.22 -12.13
CA GLN A 79 -0.80 7.89 -13.50
C GLN A 79 -1.77 6.92 -14.17
N PHE A 80 -2.67 6.29 -13.41
CA PHE A 80 -3.73 5.45 -13.95
C PHE A 80 -4.94 6.30 -14.38
N GLY A 81 -5.23 7.37 -13.64
CA GLY A 81 -6.24 8.40 -13.91
C GLY A 81 -7.09 8.75 -12.68
N TYR A 82 -7.84 9.83 -12.73
CA TYR A 82 -8.80 10.20 -11.68
C TYR A 82 -10.24 9.89 -12.07
N ILE A 83 -11.12 9.69 -11.09
CA ILE A 83 -12.56 9.49 -11.31
C ILE A 83 -13.29 10.85 -11.37
N SER A 84 -14.12 11.07 -12.40
CA SER A 84 -14.86 12.32 -12.64
C SER A 84 -15.52 12.91 -11.40
N GLN A 85 -16.29 12.12 -10.65
CA GLN A 85 -16.95 12.54 -9.39
C GLN A 85 -16.24 12.02 -8.13
N GLY A 86 -14.92 12.17 -8.09
CA GLY A 86 -14.07 11.81 -6.96
C GLY A 86 -13.11 12.94 -6.57
N ALA A 87 -12.48 12.78 -5.39
CA ALA A 87 -11.36 13.61 -4.96
C ALA A 87 -10.17 13.43 -5.91
N LYS A 88 -9.47 14.53 -6.20
CA LYS A 88 -8.33 14.56 -7.13
C LYS A 88 -7.29 15.54 -6.62
N ASN A 89 -6.16 15.01 -6.18
CA ASN A 89 -5.03 15.82 -5.75
C ASN A 89 -3.84 15.59 -6.66
N VAL A 90 -3.28 16.69 -7.18
CA VAL A 90 -1.95 16.71 -7.79
C VAL A 90 -0.99 17.33 -6.79
N ILE A 91 0.08 16.62 -6.46
CA ILE A 91 1.09 17.14 -5.52
C ILE A 91 2.20 17.80 -6.32
N PHE A 92 2.37 19.10 -6.12
CA PHE A 92 3.52 19.81 -6.65
C PHE A 92 4.63 19.84 -5.59
N GLU A 93 5.71 19.13 -5.88
CA GLU A 93 6.87 18.96 -5.01
C GLU A 93 7.96 19.95 -5.44
N TRP A 94 8.36 20.80 -4.51
CA TRP A 94 9.37 21.84 -4.74
C TRP A 94 10.59 21.61 -3.86
N PRO A 95 11.79 21.41 -4.44
CA PRO A 95 13.01 21.20 -3.67
C PRO A 95 13.51 22.50 -3.02
N ALA A 96 14.05 22.40 -1.81
CA ALA A 96 14.52 23.55 -1.03
C ALA A 96 15.77 24.22 -1.62
N SER A 97 16.50 23.57 -2.51
CA SER A 97 17.63 24.16 -3.24
C SER A 97 17.22 25.33 -4.13
N ILE A 98 15.98 25.37 -4.62
CA ILE A 98 15.41 26.46 -5.43
C ILE A 98 14.87 27.61 -4.56
N TRP A 99 14.71 27.40 -3.24
CA TRP A 99 14.05 28.36 -2.36
C TRP A 99 14.86 29.63 -2.06
N LYS A 100 16.19 29.59 -2.23
CA LYS A 100 17.08 30.65 -1.72
C LYS A 100 17.18 31.92 -2.56
N GLU A 101 16.63 31.93 -3.78
CA GLU A 101 16.79 33.09 -4.68
C GLU A 101 15.48 33.66 -5.25
N ASP A 102 14.40 32.87 -5.39
CA ASP A 102 13.25 33.27 -6.24
C ASP A 102 11.94 33.66 -5.50
N ILE A 103 11.71 33.27 -4.22
CA ILE A 103 10.34 33.32 -3.64
C ILE A 103 10.12 34.35 -2.53
N ASP A 104 11.12 34.64 -1.67
CA ASP A 104 10.90 35.55 -0.53
C ASP A 104 10.70 37.03 -0.95
N GLY A 105 11.03 37.40 -2.19
CA GLY A 105 10.81 38.75 -2.74
C GLY A 105 9.60 38.93 -3.66
N GLN A 106 8.88 37.86 -4.03
CA GLN A 106 7.80 37.89 -5.04
C GLN A 106 6.51 37.15 -4.63
N ARG A 107 6.22 37.04 -3.33
CA ARG A 107 4.98 36.39 -2.85
C ARG A 107 3.69 36.99 -3.42
N ASP A 108 3.71 38.25 -3.87
CA ASP A 108 2.53 38.99 -4.32
C ASP A 108 2.27 38.96 -5.85
N SER A 109 3.11 38.28 -6.65
CA SER A 109 2.93 38.20 -8.11
C SER A 109 2.70 36.77 -8.63
N PHE A 110 1.41 36.40 -8.78
CA PHE A 110 0.89 35.29 -9.61
C PHE A 110 1.21 33.83 -9.21
N PHE A 111 1.08 33.46 -7.93
CA PHE A 111 1.09 32.06 -7.49
C PHE A 111 -0.27 31.37 -7.69
N VAL A 112 -0.60 31.00 -8.93
CA VAL A 112 -1.79 30.20 -9.27
C VAL A 112 -1.42 28.93 -10.04
N TYR A 113 -2.22 27.89 -9.89
CA TYR A 113 -2.19 26.75 -10.80
C TYR A 113 -3.39 26.79 -11.74
N ARG A 114 -3.20 26.28 -12.95
CA ARG A 114 -4.22 26.22 -13.99
C ARG A 114 -4.27 24.82 -14.57
N VAL A 115 -5.46 24.38 -14.95
CA VAL A 115 -5.66 23.09 -15.62
C VAL A 115 -6.12 23.34 -17.05
N TYR A 116 -5.48 22.64 -17.99
CA TYR A 116 -5.72 22.75 -19.41
C TYR A 116 -6.15 21.39 -19.98
N PRO A 117 -7.15 21.34 -20.88
CA PRO A 117 -7.44 20.14 -21.64
C PRO A 117 -6.34 19.88 -22.69
N VAL A 118 -6.09 18.61 -22.99
CA VAL A 118 -5.11 18.17 -23.99
C VAL A 118 -5.83 17.44 -25.13
N LEU A 119 -5.78 17.98 -26.34
CA LEU A 119 -6.37 17.34 -27.53
C LEU A 119 -5.51 16.19 -28.03
N SER A 120 -6.14 15.12 -28.53
CA SER A 120 -5.44 14.04 -29.22
C SER A 120 -4.80 14.56 -30.52
N GLY A 121 -3.47 14.60 -30.59
CA GLY A 121 -2.73 14.93 -31.83
C GLY A 121 -1.83 16.16 -31.78
N SER A 122 -1.82 16.96 -30.69
CA SER A 122 -0.91 18.11 -30.58
C SER A 122 0.32 17.76 -29.74
N THR A 123 1.34 17.17 -30.37
CA THR A 123 2.72 17.18 -29.84
C THR A 123 3.46 18.48 -30.18
N GLY A 124 2.81 19.43 -30.86
CA GLY A 124 3.36 20.74 -31.18
C GLY A 124 2.87 21.84 -30.25
N ALA A 125 3.79 22.62 -29.71
CA ALA A 125 3.53 23.92 -29.12
C ALA A 125 2.65 24.77 -30.07
N GLY A 126 1.62 25.46 -29.54
CA GLY A 126 1.11 26.65 -30.23
C GLY A 126 -0.40 26.94 -30.25
N LYS A 127 -1.31 26.05 -29.79
CA LYS A 127 -2.70 26.46 -29.53
C LYS A 127 -2.95 26.54 -28.02
N SER A 128 -2.97 27.77 -27.51
CA SER A 128 -3.42 28.10 -26.15
C SER A 128 -4.88 27.65 -25.99
N MET A 129 -5.09 26.45 -25.47
CA MET A 129 -6.41 25.98 -25.05
C MET A 129 -6.90 26.86 -23.88
N ALA A 130 -8.21 27.14 -23.85
CA ALA A 130 -8.79 27.82 -22.70
C ALA A 130 -8.59 26.98 -21.44
N LYS A 131 -8.09 27.61 -20.38
CA LYS A 131 -7.99 26.99 -19.05
C LYS A 131 -9.39 26.58 -18.58
N VAL A 132 -9.53 25.39 -18.01
CA VAL A 132 -10.82 24.88 -17.49
C VAL A 132 -10.93 25.02 -15.98
N LEU A 133 -9.81 25.21 -15.29
CA LEU A 133 -9.75 25.42 -13.86
C LEU A 133 -8.59 26.37 -13.52
N THR A 134 -8.79 27.23 -12.53
CA THR A 134 -7.74 28.04 -11.90
C THR A 134 -7.92 27.92 -10.40
N GLY A 135 -6.84 27.62 -9.67
CA GLY A 135 -6.83 27.62 -8.22
C GLY A 135 -5.67 28.43 -7.66
N ALA A 136 -5.83 28.92 -6.44
CA ALA A 136 -4.75 29.55 -5.70
C ALA A 136 -3.75 28.49 -5.24
N MET A 137 -2.45 28.79 -5.29
CA MET A 137 -1.46 27.88 -4.70
C MET A 137 -1.67 27.79 -3.19
N PRO A 138 -1.81 26.58 -2.62
CA PRO A 138 -1.94 26.41 -1.18
C PRO A 138 -0.62 26.74 -0.47
N GLN A 139 -0.65 26.84 0.85
CA GLN A 139 0.59 26.88 1.63
C GLN A 139 1.33 25.53 1.50
N PRO A 140 2.66 25.55 1.33
CA PRO A 140 3.43 24.31 1.29
C PRO A 140 3.44 23.64 2.66
N VAL A 141 3.45 22.32 2.64
CA VAL A 141 3.66 21.51 3.84
C VAL A 141 4.94 20.69 3.71
N MET A 142 5.50 20.26 4.84
CA MET A 142 6.71 19.43 4.88
C MET A 142 6.47 18.21 5.75
N ILE A 143 6.92 17.05 5.28
CA ILE A 143 6.94 15.82 6.08
C ILE A 143 8.38 15.65 6.58
N THR A 144 8.68 16.24 7.73
CA THR A 144 10.05 16.36 8.27
C THR A 144 10.74 15.02 8.52
N GLN A 145 9.94 13.96 8.75
CA GLN A 145 10.42 12.60 8.91
C GLN A 145 10.83 11.93 7.58
N TRP A 146 10.39 12.41 6.41
CA TRP A 146 10.67 11.78 5.11
C TRP A 146 11.86 12.43 4.40
N PHE A 147 11.66 13.66 3.95
CA PHE A 147 12.67 14.44 3.25
C PHE A 147 12.68 15.84 3.85
N LYS A 148 13.83 16.25 4.41
CA LYS A 148 13.97 17.51 5.16
C LYS A 148 13.94 18.75 4.27
N ASP A 149 14.16 18.57 2.98
CA ASP A 149 14.37 19.61 1.97
C ASP A 149 13.27 19.62 0.89
N ARG A 150 12.15 18.92 1.11
CA ARG A 150 11.03 18.88 0.17
C ARG A 150 9.81 19.57 0.73
N ARG A 151 9.20 20.42 -0.10
CA ARG A 151 7.92 21.08 0.18
C ARG A 151 6.85 20.55 -0.77
N TYR A 152 5.67 20.27 -0.24
CA TYR A 152 4.55 19.72 -0.97
C TYR A 152 3.41 20.73 -1.02
N TYR A 153 2.92 21.04 -2.22
CA TYR A 153 1.72 21.82 -2.46
C TYR A 153 0.62 20.88 -2.95
N VAL A 154 -0.46 20.75 -2.19
CA VAL A 154 -1.60 19.88 -2.54
C VAL A 154 -2.57 20.64 -3.43
N LEU A 155 -2.49 20.41 -4.75
CA LEU A 155 -3.36 21.08 -5.71
C LEU A 155 -4.66 20.28 -5.86
N ASP A 156 -5.73 20.75 -5.22
CA ASP A 156 -7.06 20.15 -5.34
C ASP A 156 -7.67 20.48 -6.72
N VAL A 157 -7.86 19.45 -7.54
CA VAL A 157 -8.52 19.55 -8.85
C VAL A 157 -9.85 18.79 -8.86
N SER A 158 -10.45 18.54 -7.70
CA SER A 158 -11.67 17.74 -7.57
C SER A 158 -12.88 18.33 -8.31
N SER A 159 -12.95 19.65 -8.45
CA SER A 159 -14.00 20.34 -9.23
C SER A 159 -13.92 20.08 -10.74
N LEU A 160 -12.80 19.52 -11.24
CA LEU A 160 -12.73 19.00 -12.60
C LEU A 160 -13.49 17.68 -12.70
N GLN A 161 -14.69 17.73 -13.28
CA GLN A 161 -15.56 16.55 -13.39
C GLN A 161 -15.68 15.99 -14.81
N SER A 162 -15.37 16.77 -15.84
CA SER A 162 -15.47 16.30 -17.23
C SER A 162 -14.41 15.22 -17.51
N PRO A 163 -14.79 14.07 -18.10
CA PRO A 163 -13.83 13.10 -18.60
C PRO A 163 -12.96 13.70 -19.70
N GLY A 164 -11.67 13.35 -19.72
CA GLY A 164 -10.72 13.90 -20.68
C GLY A 164 -9.26 13.73 -20.28
N LYS A 165 -8.37 14.34 -21.08
CA LYS A 165 -6.93 14.43 -20.80
C LYS A 165 -6.60 15.84 -20.37
N TYR A 166 -5.78 15.96 -19.32
CA TYR A 166 -5.49 17.25 -18.69
C TYR A 166 -4.04 17.37 -18.28
N GLN A 167 -3.59 18.62 -18.12
CA GLN A 167 -2.29 18.97 -17.58
C GLN A 167 -2.45 20.09 -16.56
N VAL A 168 -1.78 19.98 -15.42
CA VAL A 168 -1.66 21.08 -14.44
C VAL A 168 -0.44 21.91 -14.81
N VAL A 169 -0.59 23.23 -14.79
CA VAL A 169 0.49 24.19 -15.00
C VAL A 169 0.57 25.13 -13.81
N VAL A 170 1.73 25.18 -13.17
CA VAL A 170 2.05 26.11 -12.07
C VAL A 170 2.92 27.22 -12.63
N LYS A 171 2.53 28.47 -12.38
CA LYS A 171 3.32 29.66 -12.77
C LYS A 171 3.94 30.28 -11.53
N ILE A 172 5.24 30.59 -11.62
CA ILE A 172 6.01 31.25 -10.57
C ILE A 172 6.86 32.31 -11.26
N GLY A 173 6.48 33.58 -11.09
CA GLY A 173 7.05 34.69 -11.86
C GLY A 173 6.98 34.43 -13.38
N PRO A 174 8.10 34.52 -14.12
CA PRO A 174 8.14 34.24 -15.56
C PRO A 174 8.20 32.74 -15.90
N LYS A 175 8.47 31.86 -14.92
CA LYS A 175 8.65 30.43 -15.13
C LYS A 175 7.30 29.70 -15.09
N SER A 176 7.16 28.69 -15.94
CA SER A 176 5.97 27.84 -16.03
C SER A 176 6.39 26.39 -15.96
N PHE A 177 5.79 25.63 -15.05
CA PHE A 177 6.05 24.20 -14.85
C PHE A 177 4.79 23.42 -15.14
N SER A 178 4.90 22.35 -15.92
CA SER A 178 3.76 21.55 -16.34
C SER A 178 3.89 20.11 -15.85
N SER A 179 2.79 19.53 -15.40
CA SER A 179 2.71 18.11 -15.04
C SER A 179 2.83 17.21 -16.27
N ALA A 180 3.00 15.91 -16.07
CA ALA A 180 2.63 14.94 -17.11
C ALA A 180 1.11 15.02 -17.39
N VAL A 181 0.69 14.52 -18.57
CA VAL A 181 -0.74 14.44 -18.91
C VAL A 181 -1.40 13.36 -18.07
N PHE A 182 -2.48 13.69 -17.38
CA PHE A 182 -3.32 12.74 -16.65
C PHE A 182 -4.71 12.64 -17.26
N ARG A 183 -5.44 11.57 -16.91
CA ARG A 183 -6.81 11.35 -17.39
C ARG A 183 -7.81 11.59 -16.27
N VAL A 184 -8.95 12.17 -16.60
CA VAL A 184 -10.18 12.05 -15.82
C VAL A 184 -11.08 11.07 -16.58
N LEU A 185 -11.54 10.04 -15.88
CA LEU A 185 -12.35 8.96 -16.42
C LEU A 185 -13.70 8.94 -15.71
N ASP A 186 -14.75 8.56 -16.43
CA ASP A 186 -15.97 8.14 -15.76
C ASP A 186 -15.71 6.92 -14.88
N LYS A 187 -16.44 6.84 -13.78
CA LYS A 187 -16.31 5.77 -12.77
C LYS A 187 -16.33 4.38 -13.41
N ALA A 188 -17.27 4.13 -14.32
CA ALA A 188 -17.42 2.86 -15.02
C ALA A 188 -16.17 2.53 -15.88
N ALA A 189 -15.62 3.52 -16.59
CA ALA A 189 -14.43 3.33 -17.41
C ALA A 189 -13.17 3.08 -16.57
N PHE A 190 -13.05 3.75 -15.42
CA PHE A 190 -11.96 3.51 -14.46
C PHE A 190 -12.00 2.07 -13.93
N VAL A 191 -13.17 1.63 -13.46
CA VAL A 191 -13.37 0.27 -12.92
C VAL A 191 -13.13 -0.79 -14.00
N HIS A 192 -13.70 -0.61 -15.19
CA HIS A 192 -13.49 -1.52 -16.32
C HIS A 192 -12.01 -1.70 -16.65
N LYS A 193 -11.27 -0.58 -16.82
CA LYS A 193 -9.84 -0.60 -17.11
C LYS A 193 -9.05 -1.36 -16.03
N GLY A 194 -9.40 -1.14 -14.76
CA GLY A 194 -8.73 -1.78 -13.64
C GLY A 194 -8.97 -3.28 -13.59
N ILE A 195 -10.22 -3.73 -13.72
CA ILE A 195 -10.57 -5.15 -13.70
C ILE A 195 -9.90 -5.90 -14.86
N GLY A 196 -9.90 -5.32 -16.06
CA GLY A 196 -9.22 -5.92 -17.21
C GLY A 196 -7.71 -6.12 -16.97
N ALA A 197 -7.06 -5.15 -16.33
CA ALA A 197 -5.65 -5.25 -15.95
C ALA A 197 -5.39 -6.40 -14.96
N LEU A 198 -6.17 -6.45 -13.88
CA LEU A 198 -5.98 -7.45 -12.82
C LEU A 198 -6.29 -8.87 -13.32
N LEU A 199 -7.30 -9.03 -14.17
CA LEU A 199 -7.64 -10.32 -14.76
C LEU A 199 -6.50 -10.84 -15.65
N ASN A 200 -5.87 -9.96 -16.45
CA ASN A 200 -4.66 -10.33 -17.20
C ASN A 200 -3.57 -10.84 -16.24
N TYR A 201 -3.29 -10.12 -15.16
CA TYR A 201 -2.30 -10.53 -14.17
C TYR A 201 -2.61 -11.90 -13.55
N PHE A 202 -3.82 -12.11 -13.03
CA PHE A 202 -4.20 -13.42 -12.45
C PHE A 202 -4.05 -14.55 -13.47
N SER A 203 -4.53 -14.36 -14.70
CA SER A 203 -4.40 -15.40 -15.73
C SER A 203 -2.94 -15.77 -16.04
N ARG A 204 -2.02 -14.79 -15.99
CA ARG A 204 -0.58 -14.98 -16.22
C ARG A 204 0.16 -15.60 -15.05
N GLN A 205 -0.41 -15.49 -13.85
CA GLN A 205 0.13 -16.09 -12.63
C GLN A 205 -0.43 -17.48 -12.33
N ARG A 206 -1.31 -18.04 -13.17
CA ARG A 206 -1.83 -19.40 -12.97
C ARG A 206 -0.68 -20.41 -12.97
N ALA A 207 -0.58 -21.25 -11.94
CA ALA A 207 0.37 -22.35 -11.88
C ALA A 207 -0.12 -23.51 -12.77
N ASN A 208 0.03 -23.34 -14.08
CA ASN A 208 -0.59 -24.18 -15.10
C ASN A 208 0.35 -24.54 -16.26
N THR A 209 1.64 -24.22 -16.17
CA THR A 209 2.60 -24.74 -17.16
C THR A 209 2.62 -26.27 -17.08
N ALA A 210 2.92 -26.95 -18.19
CA ALA A 210 2.91 -28.42 -18.23
C ALA A 210 3.83 -29.04 -17.16
N ILE A 211 4.93 -28.36 -16.85
CA ILE A 211 5.93 -28.77 -15.86
C ILE A 211 5.37 -28.67 -14.43
N GLU A 212 4.81 -27.50 -14.07
CA GLU A 212 4.20 -27.31 -12.75
C GLU A 212 2.97 -28.19 -12.58
N TRP A 213 2.14 -28.30 -13.62
CA TRP A 213 0.94 -29.12 -13.61
C TRP A 213 1.27 -30.60 -13.35
N ALA A 214 2.33 -31.12 -13.97
CA ALA A 214 2.77 -32.50 -13.73
C ALA A 214 3.32 -32.69 -12.31
N ALA A 215 4.12 -31.73 -11.81
CA ALA A 215 4.71 -31.82 -10.47
C ALA A 215 3.66 -31.69 -9.36
N ASP A 216 2.74 -30.74 -9.51
CA ASP A 216 1.73 -30.44 -8.49
C ASP A 216 0.65 -31.55 -8.38
N ALA A 217 0.63 -32.51 -9.31
CA ALA A 217 -0.21 -33.70 -9.24
C ALA A 217 0.22 -34.70 -8.14
N HIS A 218 1.48 -34.61 -7.68
CA HIS A 218 2.12 -35.62 -6.85
C HIS A 218 2.97 -35.02 -5.73
N LEU A 219 2.53 -33.93 -5.10
CA LEU A 219 3.30 -33.23 -4.08
C LEU A 219 3.47 -34.04 -2.81
N LYS A 220 4.68 -34.05 -2.27
CA LYS A 220 5.00 -34.71 -1.00
C LYS A 220 4.63 -33.81 0.17
N LEU A 221 4.13 -34.41 1.23
CA LEU A 221 3.93 -33.77 2.52
C LEU A 221 5.22 -33.84 3.34
N LYS A 222 5.67 -32.71 3.90
CA LYS A 222 6.84 -32.69 4.77
C LYS A 222 6.70 -33.70 5.90
N GLY A 223 7.75 -34.48 6.13
CA GLY A 223 7.74 -35.50 7.19
C GLY A 223 6.85 -36.72 6.92
N SER A 224 6.33 -36.89 5.70
CA SER A 224 5.47 -38.01 5.32
C SER A 224 5.87 -38.63 3.97
N THR A 225 5.45 -39.87 3.73
CA THR A 225 5.55 -40.53 2.40
C THR A 225 4.31 -40.29 1.54
N ARG A 226 3.25 -39.72 2.12
CA ARG A 226 2.00 -39.42 1.42
C ARG A 226 2.22 -38.34 0.35
N ARG A 227 1.55 -38.54 -0.79
CA ARG A 227 1.48 -37.57 -1.88
C ARG A 227 0.05 -37.13 -2.13
N VAL A 228 -0.14 -35.89 -2.58
CA VAL A 228 -1.45 -35.31 -2.87
C VAL A 228 -1.41 -34.46 -4.15
N ASP A 229 -2.57 -34.30 -4.79
CA ASP A 229 -2.75 -33.46 -5.98
C ASP A 229 -3.22 -32.06 -5.58
N LEU A 230 -2.36 -31.06 -5.75
CA LEU A 230 -2.69 -29.64 -5.57
C LEU A 230 -2.50 -28.84 -6.85
N ARG A 231 -2.81 -29.40 -8.02
CA ARG A 231 -2.75 -28.65 -9.29
C ARG A 231 -3.65 -27.43 -9.32
N GLY A 232 -3.22 -26.42 -10.08
CA GLY A 232 -3.92 -25.14 -10.24
C GLY A 232 -3.51 -24.12 -9.19
N GLY A 233 -4.35 -23.10 -8.99
CA GLY A 233 -4.03 -21.94 -8.18
C GLY A 233 -3.12 -20.95 -8.92
N TRP A 234 -2.48 -20.05 -8.17
CA TRP A 234 -1.59 -19.03 -8.72
C TRP A 234 -0.25 -19.06 -8.01
N CYS A 235 0.82 -18.78 -8.75
CA CYS A 235 2.12 -18.44 -8.20
C CYS A 235 2.00 -17.13 -7.42
N ASP A 236 2.64 -17.09 -6.26
CA ASP A 236 2.35 -16.09 -5.24
C ASP A 236 2.90 -14.71 -5.56
N ALA A 237 4.10 -14.68 -6.14
CA ALA A 237 4.83 -13.46 -6.36
C ALA A 237 5.68 -13.48 -7.64
N SER A 238 6.06 -12.29 -8.12
CA SER A 238 6.92 -12.17 -9.31
C SER A 238 8.33 -12.71 -9.12
N GLY A 239 8.72 -13.09 -7.89
CA GLY A 239 9.95 -13.80 -7.56
C GLY A 239 9.72 -15.18 -6.93
N ASP A 240 8.47 -15.62 -6.71
CA ASP A 240 8.14 -16.87 -6.02
C ASP A 240 7.01 -17.66 -6.73
N VAL A 241 7.39 -18.82 -7.29
CA VAL A 241 6.46 -19.77 -7.92
C VAL A 241 5.77 -20.70 -6.91
N SER A 242 5.98 -20.50 -5.62
CA SER A 242 5.25 -21.20 -4.55
C SER A 242 3.79 -20.76 -4.52
N LYS A 243 2.96 -21.50 -3.78
CA LYS A 243 1.51 -21.23 -3.66
C LYS A 243 1.12 -21.25 -2.19
N TYR A 244 0.34 -20.27 -1.76
CA TYR A 244 0.04 -20.07 -0.34
C TYR A 244 -1.44 -19.83 -0.08
N PHE A 245 -1.94 -20.47 0.97
CA PHE A 245 -3.10 -20.00 1.71
C PHE A 245 -2.71 -18.82 2.61
N SER A 246 -1.59 -18.96 3.31
CA SER A 246 -0.93 -17.95 4.14
C SER A 246 0.54 -18.32 4.37
N HIS A 247 1.28 -17.44 5.04
CA HIS A 247 2.61 -17.68 5.63
C HIS A 247 2.79 -16.77 6.86
N LEU A 248 3.98 -16.76 7.48
CA LEU A 248 4.26 -16.03 8.73
C LEU A 248 3.40 -16.48 9.92
N ALA A 249 2.87 -17.71 9.90
CA ALA A 249 2.02 -18.26 10.95
C ALA A 249 2.68 -18.18 12.33
N TYR A 250 3.97 -18.52 12.42
CA TYR A 250 4.79 -18.42 13.64
C TYR A 250 4.83 -17.04 14.31
N THR A 251 4.52 -15.97 13.56
CA THR A 251 4.42 -14.61 14.12
C THR A 251 3.11 -14.36 14.87
N ASN A 252 2.12 -15.25 14.68
CA ASN A 252 0.74 -15.25 15.14
C ASN A 252 -0.12 -14.10 14.58
N PHE A 253 0.43 -12.91 14.44
CA PHE A 253 -0.33 -11.68 14.17
C PHE A 253 -0.05 -11.04 12.81
N MET A 254 0.64 -11.74 11.90
CA MET A 254 1.02 -11.20 10.58
C MET A 254 0.60 -12.08 9.40
N SER A 255 -0.21 -13.11 9.62
CA SER A 255 -0.66 -14.07 8.59
C SER A 255 -1.51 -13.39 7.51
N PRO A 256 -0.99 -13.19 6.28
CA PRO A 256 -1.76 -12.61 5.20
C PRO A 256 -2.67 -13.64 4.55
N GLN A 257 -3.84 -13.22 4.09
CA GLN A 257 -4.75 -14.08 3.33
C GLN A 257 -4.37 -14.02 1.84
N GLN A 258 -3.95 -15.14 1.24
CA GLN A 258 -3.33 -15.17 -0.11
C GLN A 258 -4.27 -15.72 -1.20
N ILE A 259 -4.05 -16.92 -1.75
CA ILE A 259 -4.92 -17.49 -2.79
C ILE A 259 -6.41 -17.52 -2.39
N PRO A 260 -6.78 -17.82 -1.13
CA PRO A 260 -8.16 -17.68 -0.66
C PRO A 260 -8.74 -16.28 -0.85
N LEU A 261 -7.95 -15.23 -0.58
CA LEU A 261 -8.37 -13.84 -0.78
C LEU A 261 -8.58 -13.51 -2.26
N VAL A 262 -7.70 -13.97 -3.15
CA VAL A 262 -7.85 -13.81 -4.61
C VAL A 262 -9.19 -14.41 -5.05
N THR A 263 -9.43 -15.66 -4.66
CA THR A 263 -10.66 -16.39 -5.02
C THR A 263 -11.90 -15.68 -4.50
N TRP A 264 -11.93 -15.33 -3.20
CA TRP A 264 -13.06 -14.61 -2.62
C TRP A 264 -13.29 -13.25 -3.31
N SER A 265 -12.21 -12.58 -3.69
CA SER A 265 -12.27 -11.27 -4.32
C SER A 265 -12.85 -11.32 -5.73
N LEU A 266 -12.47 -12.31 -6.53
CA LEU A 266 -13.02 -12.53 -7.87
C LEU A 266 -14.51 -12.90 -7.82
N VAL A 267 -14.91 -13.73 -6.85
CA VAL A 267 -16.33 -14.08 -6.62
C VAL A 267 -17.13 -12.82 -6.24
N GLN A 268 -16.63 -12.01 -5.31
CA GLN A 268 -17.28 -10.75 -4.92
C GLN A 268 -17.41 -9.77 -6.10
N ALA A 269 -16.34 -9.59 -6.90
CA ALA A 269 -16.36 -8.71 -8.06
C ALA A 269 -17.40 -9.17 -9.09
N THR A 270 -17.44 -10.48 -9.35
CA THR A 270 -18.40 -11.10 -10.26
C THR A 270 -19.83 -10.79 -9.83
N GLU A 271 -20.18 -11.05 -8.55
CA GLU A 271 -21.55 -10.87 -8.06
C GLU A 271 -21.98 -9.41 -8.02
N LYS A 272 -21.10 -8.51 -7.56
CA LYS A 272 -21.47 -7.10 -7.40
C LYS A 272 -21.48 -6.32 -8.71
N LEU A 273 -20.70 -6.74 -9.69
CA LEU A 273 -20.56 -6.04 -10.96
C LEU A 273 -21.13 -6.82 -12.14
N ALA A 274 -21.89 -7.90 -11.92
CA ALA A 274 -22.37 -8.79 -13.00
C ALA A 274 -22.99 -8.04 -14.21
N PRO A 275 -23.89 -7.04 -14.03
CA PRO A 275 -24.43 -6.30 -15.16
C PRO A 275 -23.36 -5.54 -15.96
N SER A 276 -22.43 -4.88 -15.25
CA SER A 276 -21.33 -4.13 -15.88
C SER A 276 -20.32 -5.05 -16.54
N LEU A 277 -19.93 -6.15 -15.89
CA LEU A 277 -19.02 -7.15 -16.46
C LEU A 277 -19.60 -7.78 -17.72
N LYS A 278 -20.91 -8.02 -17.77
CA LYS A 278 -21.60 -8.47 -18.99
C LYS A 278 -21.51 -7.43 -20.10
N GLN A 279 -21.77 -6.16 -19.79
CA GLN A 279 -21.65 -5.06 -20.75
C GLN A 279 -20.22 -4.89 -21.29
N TRP A 280 -19.22 -5.19 -20.46
CA TRP A 280 -17.80 -5.11 -20.83
C TRP A 280 -17.24 -6.39 -21.44
N TYR A 281 -18.05 -7.44 -21.61
CA TYR A 281 -17.61 -8.75 -22.11
C TYR A 281 -16.51 -9.40 -21.24
N LEU A 282 -16.55 -9.15 -19.92
CA LEU A 282 -15.60 -9.71 -18.95
C LEU A 282 -16.22 -10.75 -18.01
N LEU A 283 -17.55 -10.90 -18.00
CA LEU A 283 -18.25 -11.76 -17.05
C LEU A 283 -17.72 -13.20 -17.07
N ASP A 284 -17.67 -13.84 -18.25
CA ASP A 284 -17.23 -15.23 -18.39
C ASP A 284 -15.78 -15.42 -17.93
N SER A 285 -14.91 -14.45 -18.23
CA SER A 285 -13.50 -14.52 -17.86
C SER A 285 -13.30 -14.39 -16.34
N VAL A 286 -14.01 -13.47 -15.67
CA VAL A 286 -13.93 -13.34 -14.21
C VAL A 286 -14.57 -14.55 -13.51
N GLN A 287 -15.67 -15.09 -14.07
CA GLN A 287 -16.28 -16.33 -13.57
C GLN A 287 -15.33 -17.53 -13.70
N SER A 288 -14.66 -17.67 -14.84
CA SER A 288 -13.68 -18.72 -15.07
C SER A 288 -12.48 -18.62 -14.11
N GLU A 289 -11.95 -17.41 -13.90
CA GLU A 289 -10.86 -17.17 -12.95
C GLU A 289 -11.30 -17.45 -11.50
N SER A 290 -12.56 -17.16 -11.16
CA SER A 290 -13.14 -17.47 -9.84
C SER A 290 -13.24 -18.98 -9.60
N LEU A 291 -13.74 -19.73 -10.59
CA LEU A 291 -13.86 -21.20 -10.53
C LEU A 291 -12.48 -21.87 -10.49
N TRP A 292 -11.50 -21.34 -11.21
CA TRP A 292 -10.10 -21.79 -11.14
C TRP A 292 -9.56 -21.73 -9.71
N GLY A 293 -9.79 -20.61 -9.02
CA GLY A 293 -9.42 -20.47 -7.60
C GLY A 293 -10.17 -21.47 -6.72
N ALA A 294 -11.49 -21.58 -6.86
CA ALA A 294 -12.30 -22.49 -6.07
C ALA A 294 -11.89 -23.96 -6.23
N ASP A 295 -11.53 -24.38 -7.44
CA ASP A 295 -11.00 -25.71 -7.71
C ASP A 295 -9.69 -25.97 -6.96
N TYR A 296 -8.78 -25.00 -6.92
CA TYR A 296 -7.55 -25.13 -6.17
C TYR A 296 -7.80 -25.16 -4.65
N LEU A 297 -8.70 -24.32 -4.14
CA LEU A 297 -9.08 -24.33 -2.73
C LEU A 297 -9.62 -25.70 -2.33
N LEU A 298 -10.51 -26.29 -3.14
CA LEU A 298 -11.08 -27.60 -2.85
C LEU A 298 -10.05 -28.74 -3.00
N ARG A 299 -9.13 -28.68 -3.98
CA ARG A 299 -7.98 -29.61 -4.04
C ARG A 299 -7.12 -29.54 -2.78
N SER A 300 -7.01 -28.36 -2.19
CA SER A 300 -6.23 -28.13 -0.98
C SER A 300 -6.89 -28.63 0.30
N LEU A 301 -8.17 -29.02 0.26
CA LEU A 301 -8.86 -29.65 1.37
C LEU A 301 -8.42 -31.11 1.52
N SER A 302 -7.77 -31.44 2.63
CA SER A 302 -7.34 -32.81 2.92
C SER A 302 -8.51 -33.76 3.20
N ASP A 303 -8.25 -35.07 3.14
CA ASP A 303 -9.22 -36.10 3.56
C ASP A 303 -9.57 -36.02 5.06
N SER A 304 -8.77 -35.29 5.84
CA SER A 304 -8.99 -35.03 7.26
C SER A 304 -9.51 -33.62 7.53
N ASP A 305 -10.10 -32.97 6.52
CA ASP A 305 -10.87 -31.72 6.62
C ASP A 305 -10.11 -30.43 6.95
N PHE A 306 -8.79 -30.46 7.10
CA PHE A 306 -7.96 -29.24 7.12
C PHE A 306 -7.48 -28.85 5.71
N PHE A 307 -7.12 -27.58 5.50
CA PHE A 307 -6.43 -27.13 4.29
C PHE A 307 -4.91 -27.16 4.44
N TYR A 308 -4.20 -27.46 3.35
CA TYR A 308 -2.75 -27.32 3.28
C TYR A 308 -2.33 -25.86 3.11
N MET A 309 -1.34 -25.41 3.90
CA MET A 309 -0.94 -24.00 3.97
C MET A 309 -0.08 -23.54 2.79
N THR A 310 0.94 -24.31 2.44
CA THR A 310 1.95 -23.86 1.46
C THR A 310 2.43 -25.00 0.57
N VAL A 311 2.47 -24.76 -0.74
CA VAL A 311 3.29 -25.52 -1.69
C VAL A 311 4.56 -24.70 -1.93
N PHE A 312 5.67 -25.09 -1.31
CA PHE A 312 6.90 -24.31 -1.32
C PHE A 312 7.89 -24.83 -2.35
N SER A 313 8.41 -23.93 -3.20
CA SER A 313 9.35 -24.25 -4.28
C SER A 313 10.82 -24.21 -3.85
N TYR A 314 11.11 -23.72 -2.64
CA TYR A 314 12.47 -23.41 -2.18
C TYR A 314 13.21 -22.43 -3.11
N PHE A 315 12.47 -21.63 -3.88
CA PHE A 315 12.98 -20.73 -4.92
C PHE A 315 13.83 -21.45 -5.98
N LYS A 316 13.61 -22.77 -6.18
CA LYS A 316 14.36 -23.60 -7.13
C LYS A 316 13.63 -23.72 -8.47
N LYS A 317 14.41 -23.85 -9.54
CA LYS A 317 13.93 -24.08 -10.92
C LYS A 317 13.37 -25.47 -11.16
N ASP A 318 13.84 -26.45 -10.42
CA ASP A 318 13.40 -27.84 -10.58
C ASP A 318 12.11 -28.05 -9.78
N PRO A 319 10.99 -28.36 -10.44
CA PRO A 319 9.70 -28.51 -9.77
C PRO A 319 9.64 -29.72 -8.83
N ALA A 320 10.60 -30.66 -8.93
CA ALA A 320 10.68 -31.81 -8.04
C ALA A 320 10.98 -31.44 -6.58
N PHE A 321 11.49 -30.23 -6.33
CA PHE A 321 11.70 -29.71 -4.97
C PHE A 321 10.41 -29.22 -4.31
N ARG A 322 9.31 -29.08 -5.05
CA ARG A 322 8.05 -28.57 -4.50
C ARG A 322 7.51 -29.54 -3.46
N GLU A 323 7.23 -29.01 -2.27
CA GLU A 323 6.79 -29.78 -1.11
C GLU A 323 5.72 -29.01 -0.34
N ILE A 324 4.82 -29.73 0.33
CA ILE A 324 3.83 -29.14 1.22
C ILE A 324 4.43 -28.99 2.62
N VAL A 325 4.51 -27.75 3.10
CA VAL A 325 5.30 -27.39 4.30
C VAL A 325 4.57 -26.35 5.16
N GLY A 326 4.89 -26.32 6.45
CA GLY A 326 4.79 -25.12 7.27
C GLY A 326 6.07 -24.28 7.13
N LEU A 327 6.03 -23.01 7.52
CA LEU A 327 7.16 -22.09 7.38
C LEU A 327 7.40 -21.28 8.66
N GLU A 328 8.65 -21.30 9.07
CA GLU A 328 9.22 -20.49 10.15
C GLU A 328 10.08 -19.34 9.56
N ALA A 329 10.73 -18.58 10.43
CA ALA A 329 11.66 -17.53 10.00
C ALA A 329 12.73 -18.05 9.02
N ASN A 330 13.12 -17.21 8.05
CA ASN A 330 14.11 -17.53 7.01
C ASN A 330 13.78 -18.80 6.18
N SER A 331 12.50 -19.04 5.93
CA SER A 331 12.00 -20.18 5.13
C SER A 331 12.39 -21.56 5.67
N VAL A 332 12.59 -21.68 6.98
CA VAL A 332 12.77 -23.00 7.63
C VAL A 332 11.45 -23.78 7.50
N THR A 333 11.51 -24.96 6.89
CA THR A 333 10.29 -25.76 6.60
C THR A 333 9.94 -26.72 7.74
N THR A 334 8.66 -26.79 8.07
CA THR A 334 8.12 -27.62 9.17
C THR A 334 7.00 -28.54 8.68
N THR A 335 6.51 -29.40 9.59
CA THR A 335 5.34 -30.26 9.39
C THR A 335 4.01 -29.55 9.72
N ASP A 336 4.05 -28.25 10.03
CA ASP A 336 2.90 -27.47 10.46
C ASP A 336 2.23 -26.79 9.26
N TYR A 337 1.86 -27.63 8.28
CA TYR A 337 1.21 -27.23 7.03
C TYR A 337 -0.32 -27.20 7.11
N ARG A 338 -0.91 -27.30 8.30
CA ARG A 338 -2.36 -27.35 8.52
C ARG A 338 -2.84 -25.94 8.86
N CYS A 339 -3.68 -25.34 8.03
CA CYS A 339 -4.17 -23.99 8.27
C CYS A 339 -5.14 -23.92 9.46
N ALA A 340 -4.90 -23.01 10.40
CA ALA A 340 -5.92 -22.38 11.25
C ALA A 340 -6.83 -21.41 10.45
N PHE A 341 -7.87 -20.87 11.09
CA PHE A 341 -8.72 -19.82 10.52
C PHE A 341 -7.89 -18.63 10.02
N ARG A 342 -6.92 -18.17 10.83
CA ARG A 342 -5.99 -17.08 10.48
C ARG A 342 -5.02 -17.38 9.35
N GLU A 343 -4.76 -18.65 9.05
CA GLU A 343 -3.77 -19.10 8.06
C GLU A 343 -4.40 -19.35 6.68
N GLY A 344 -5.41 -18.56 6.31
CA GLY A 344 -6.08 -18.64 5.01
C GLY A 344 -7.32 -19.54 4.97
N ALA A 345 -7.50 -20.46 5.93
CA ALA A 345 -8.62 -21.40 5.88
C ALA A 345 -9.99 -20.72 6.05
N GLY A 346 -10.10 -19.69 6.90
CA GLY A 346 -11.38 -19.00 7.08
C GLY A 346 -11.85 -18.31 5.79
N VAL A 347 -10.94 -17.63 5.08
CA VAL A 347 -11.27 -17.03 3.78
C VAL A 347 -11.50 -18.09 2.70
N ALA A 348 -10.83 -19.24 2.76
CA ALA A 348 -11.05 -20.33 1.81
C ALA A 348 -12.46 -20.93 1.96
N ILE A 349 -12.88 -21.17 3.21
CA ILE A 349 -14.25 -21.59 3.54
C ILE A 349 -15.25 -20.55 3.03
N ALA A 350 -14.98 -19.27 3.26
CA ALA A 350 -15.84 -18.18 2.79
C ALA A 350 -15.98 -18.18 1.25
N ALA A 351 -14.88 -18.34 0.53
CA ALA A 351 -14.86 -18.40 -0.93
C ALA A 351 -15.64 -19.61 -1.47
N LEU A 352 -15.38 -20.80 -0.93
CA LEU A 352 -16.04 -22.05 -1.33
C LEU A 352 -17.55 -22.03 -1.04
N ALA A 353 -17.95 -21.56 0.14
CA ALA A 353 -19.36 -21.42 0.52
C ALA A 353 -20.07 -20.47 -0.44
N ARG A 354 -19.47 -19.32 -0.72
CA ARG A 354 -20.06 -18.29 -1.57
C ARG A 354 -20.19 -18.73 -3.02
N ILE A 355 -19.12 -19.25 -3.63
CA ILE A 355 -19.16 -19.64 -5.05
C ILE A 355 -20.13 -20.81 -5.30
N SER A 356 -20.40 -21.65 -4.29
CA SER A 356 -21.40 -22.72 -4.38
C SER A 356 -22.84 -22.21 -4.66
N CYS A 357 -23.11 -20.93 -4.40
CA CYS A 357 -24.40 -20.31 -4.68
C CYS A 357 -24.62 -20.07 -6.18
N TRP A 358 -23.57 -20.02 -6.99
CA TRP A 358 -23.69 -19.80 -8.43
C TRP A 358 -24.32 -20.97 -9.17
N LYS A 359 -24.28 -22.17 -8.57
CA LYS A 359 -24.70 -23.43 -9.21
C LYS A 359 -23.98 -23.71 -10.54
N LEU A 360 -22.77 -23.18 -10.66
CA LEU A 360 -21.82 -23.46 -11.74
C LEU A 360 -20.75 -24.42 -11.23
N ASN A 361 -20.19 -25.20 -12.16
CA ASN A 361 -19.14 -26.18 -11.86
C ASN A 361 -17.84 -25.74 -12.52
N GLY A 362 -16.73 -25.89 -11.79
CA GLY A 362 -15.40 -25.92 -12.37
C GLY A 362 -15.01 -27.38 -12.65
N HIS A 363 -13.84 -27.78 -12.17
CA HIS A 363 -13.46 -29.18 -12.07
C HIS A 363 -14.34 -29.92 -11.04
N PHE A 364 -14.74 -29.24 -9.97
CA PHE A 364 -15.68 -29.78 -8.99
C PHE A 364 -17.06 -29.16 -9.12
N THR A 365 -18.06 -29.84 -8.54
CA THR A 365 -19.43 -29.34 -8.56
C THR A 365 -19.66 -28.26 -7.49
N ALA A 366 -20.66 -27.40 -7.70
CA ALA A 366 -21.10 -26.46 -6.68
C ALA A 366 -21.40 -27.13 -5.32
N THR A 367 -21.96 -28.36 -5.34
CA THR A 367 -22.21 -29.16 -4.14
C THR A 367 -20.91 -29.58 -3.45
N ASN A 368 -19.87 -29.93 -4.20
CA ASN A 368 -18.56 -30.26 -3.62
C ASN A 368 -17.96 -29.05 -2.90
N TYR A 369 -18.04 -27.85 -3.49
CA TYR A 369 -17.54 -26.63 -2.84
C TYR A 369 -18.26 -26.37 -1.51
N LEU A 370 -19.60 -26.43 -1.49
CA LEU A 370 -20.37 -26.23 -0.25
C LEU A 370 -20.06 -27.29 0.80
N ASN A 371 -19.97 -28.56 0.42
CA ASN A 371 -19.66 -29.65 1.35
C ASN A 371 -18.24 -29.52 1.91
N GLY A 372 -17.27 -29.14 1.08
CA GLY A 372 -15.90 -28.86 1.52
C GLY A 372 -15.83 -27.71 2.52
N ALA A 373 -16.54 -26.61 2.25
CA ALA A 373 -16.64 -25.47 3.17
C ALA A 373 -17.23 -25.87 4.53
N LYS A 374 -18.32 -26.65 4.55
CA LYS A 374 -18.95 -27.14 5.79
C LYS A 374 -18.02 -28.05 6.58
N ARG A 375 -17.38 -29.02 5.93
CA ARG A 375 -16.43 -29.96 6.54
C ARG A 375 -15.27 -29.21 7.20
N ALA A 376 -14.62 -28.33 6.46
CA ALA A 376 -13.49 -27.57 6.98
C ALA A 376 -13.86 -26.62 8.12
N TYR A 377 -15.04 -26.00 8.07
CA TYR A 377 -15.51 -25.17 9.17
C TYR A 377 -15.71 -25.97 10.45
N GLN A 378 -16.42 -27.10 10.38
CA GLN A 378 -16.63 -27.99 11.53
C GLN A 378 -15.31 -28.51 12.10
N HIS A 379 -14.37 -28.84 11.22
CA HIS A 379 -13.03 -29.25 11.62
C HIS A 379 -12.32 -28.17 12.42
N LEU A 380 -12.29 -26.92 11.92
CA LEU A 380 -11.61 -25.83 12.62
C LEU A 380 -12.26 -25.45 13.94
N LEU A 381 -13.58 -25.59 14.11
CA LEU A 381 -14.20 -25.44 15.43
C LEU A 381 -13.63 -26.38 16.49
N SER A 382 -13.10 -27.55 16.08
CA SER A 382 -12.51 -28.54 16.97
C SER A 382 -10.98 -28.43 17.08
N PHE A 383 -10.32 -27.95 16.02
CA PHE A 383 -8.86 -28.07 15.86
C PHE A 383 -8.11 -26.73 15.72
N ASN A 384 -8.76 -25.56 15.61
CA ASN A 384 -8.09 -24.28 15.34
C ASN A 384 -6.90 -24.02 16.27
N ASN A 385 -7.12 -24.10 17.58
CA ASN A 385 -6.10 -23.85 18.58
C ASN A 385 -4.93 -24.84 18.55
N ARG A 386 -5.04 -25.96 17.81
CA ARG A 386 -3.92 -26.89 17.61
C ARG A 386 -3.07 -26.52 16.40
N TYR A 387 -3.60 -25.68 15.51
CA TYR A 387 -2.93 -25.22 14.30
C TYR A 387 -2.34 -23.82 14.51
N ASP A 388 -2.99 -23.01 15.34
CA ASP A 388 -2.43 -21.79 15.88
C ASP A 388 -1.05 -22.07 16.55
N ASP A 389 0.04 -21.49 16.05
CA ASP A 389 1.40 -21.71 16.58
C ASP A 389 1.51 -21.41 18.10
N ASP A 390 0.84 -20.36 18.58
CA ASP A 390 0.73 -20.01 20.01
C ASP A 390 -0.43 -20.69 20.75
N GLY A 391 -1.26 -21.44 20.04
CA GLY A 391 -2.46 -22.10 20.53
C GLY A 391 -3.61 -21.17 20.93
N VAL A 392 -3.54 -19.88 20.55
CA VAL A 392 -4.51 -18.87 20.98
C VAL A 392 -5.09 -18.11 19.77
N PRO A 393 -6.42 -18.19 19.54
CA PRO A 393 -7.05 -17.41 18.49
C PRO A 393 -6.96 -15.90 18.75
N ASN A 394 -6.64 -15.15 17.69
CA ASN A 394 -6.45 -13.71 17.76
C ASN A 394 -7.44 -12.98 16.82
N ILE A 395 -7.23 -11.67 16.57
CA ILE A 395 -8.13 -10.90 15.70
C ILE A 395 -8.22 -11.45 14.26
N ILE A 396 -7.15 -12.07 13.74
CA ILE A 396 -7.11 -12.64 12.39
C ILE A 396 -8.05 -13.85 12.31
N ASP A 397 -8.03 -14.71 13.33
CA ASP A 397 -9.02 -15.78 13.47
C ASP A 397 -10.44 -15.21 13.53
N ASP A 398 -10.66 -14.14 14.31
CA ASP A 398 -11.98 -13.55 14.49
C ASP A 398 -12.58 -13.06 13.16
N TYR A 399 -11.83 -12.31 12.34
CA TYR A 399 -12.35 -11.83 11.05
C TYR A 399 -12.41 -12.95 9.99
N CYS A 400 -11.48 -13.90 9.98
CA CYS A 400 -11.48 -15.00 9.01
C CYS A 400 -12.62 -15.99 9.28
N ALA A 401 -12.85 -16.33 10.55
CA ALA A 401 -13.98 -17.17 10.95
C ALA A 401 -15.33 -16.46 10.78
N LEU A 402 -15.39 -15.13 10.98
CA LEU A 402 -16.59 -14.35 10.68
C LEU A 402 -16.94 -14.40 9.19
N MET A 403 -15.95 -14.25 8.31
CA MET A 403 -16.13 -14.39 6.86
C MET A 403 -16.68 -15.78 6.50
N ALA A 404 -16.04 -16.84 7.02
CA ALA A 404 -16.45 -18.23 6.81
C ALA A 404 -17.90 -18.48 7.25
N ALA A 405 -18.22 -18.15 8.50
CA ALA A 405 -19.55 -18.37 9.09
C ALA A 405 -20.63 -17.58 8.33
N THR A 406 -20.33 -16.34 7.95
CA THR A 406 -21.28 -15.48 7.22
C THR A 406 -21.60 -16.03 5.84
N GLU A 407 -20.61 -16.44 5.06
CA GLU A 407 -20.86 -16.98 3.72
C GLU A 407 -21.51 -18.38 3.79
N LEU A 408 -21.18 -19.20 4.79
CA LEU A 408 -21.91 -20.44 5.07
C LEU A 408 -23.36 -20.18 5.46
N TRP A 409 -23.63 -19.16 6.28
CA TRP A 409 -24.99 -18.75 6.60
C TRP A 409 -25.76 -18.31 5.35
N LYS A 410 -25.15 -17.50 4.47
CA LYS A 410 -25.72 -17.11 3.16
C LYS A 410 -26.05 -18.32 2.29
N ALA A 411 -25.12 -19.27 2.19
CA ALA A 411 -25.27 -20.41 1.30
C ALA A 411 -26.28 -21.46 1.77
N THR A 412 -26.58 -21.50 3.08
CA THR A 412 -27.36 -22.59 3.69
C THR A 412 -28.65 -22.14 4.36
N GLY A 413 -28.74 -20.88 4.80
CA GLY A 413 -29.82 -20.42 5.68
C GLY A 413 -29.81 -21.03 7.09
N ASP A 414 -28.79 -21.83 7.44
CA ASP A 414 -28.75 -22.58 8.69
C ASP A 414 -28.53 -21.64 9.90
N LYS A 415 -29.33 -21.86 10.95
CA LYS A 415 -29.25 -21.10 12.21
C LYS A 415 -27.91 -21.35 12.91
N PHE A 416 -27.29 -22.51 12.74
CA PHE A 416 -25.97 -22.81 13.28
C PHE A 416 -24.95 -21.75 12.83
N TYR A 417 -24.79 -21.56 11.51
CA TYR A 417 -23.84 -20.57 10.97
C TYR A 417 -24.21 -19.13 11.30
N ARG A 418 -25.50 -18.82 11.49
CA ARG A 418 -25.92 -17.53 12.03
C ARG A 418 -25.42 -17.30 13.46
N HIS A 419 -25.53 -18.31 14.32
CA HIS A 419 -25.04 -18.22 15.70
C HIS A 419 -23.53 -18.08 15.74
N GLU A 420 -22.82 -18.82 14.90
CA GLU A 420 -21.37 -18.68 14.73
C GLU A 420 -20.97 -17.30 14.20
N ALA A 421 -21.65 -16.78 13.17
CA ALA A 421 -21.38 -15.43 12.66
C ALA A 421 -21.60 -14.35 13.74
N ARG A 422 -22.65 -14.48 14.56
CA ARG A 422 -22.87 -13.60 15.74
C ARG A 422 -21.76 -13.73 16.76
N HIS A 423 -21.29 -14.95 17.03
CA HIS A 423 -20.18 -15.20 17.95
C HIS A 423 -18.91 -14.48 17.48
N TRP A 424 -18.49 -14.70 16.24
CA TRP A 424 -17.27 -14.09 15.68
C TRP A 424 -17.39 -12.57 15.51
N ALA A 425 -18.55 -12.06 15.09
CA ALA A 425 -18.80 -10.61 15.05
C ALA A 425 -18.74 -9.98 16.45
N GLY A 426 -19.31 -10.65 17.46
CA GLY A 426 -19.23 -10.23 18.85
C GLY A 426 -17.80 -10.13 19.35
N ARG A 427 -16.98 -11.16 19.04
CA ARG A 427 -15.54 -11.20 19.35
C ARG A 427 -14.78 -10.06 18.71
N LEU A 428 -14.94 -9.88 17.40
CA LEU A 428 -14.28 -8.84 16.64
C LEU A 428 -14.67 -7.43 17.12
N CYS A 429 -15.95 -7.20 17.41
CA CYS A 429 -16.42 -5.92 17.96
C CYS A 429 -15.78 -5.60 19.32
N ALA A 430 -15.54 -6.61 20.16
CA ALA A 430 -14.89 -6.42 21.46
C ALA A 430 -13.36 -6.28 21.39
N ARG A 431 -12.77 -6.31 20.18
CA ARG A 431 -11.36 -5.95 19.97
C ARG A 431 -11.15 -4.44 19.97
N TYR A 432 -12.20 -3.64 19.77
CA TYR A 432 -12.09 -2.19 19.77
C TYR A 432 -11.77 -1.66 21.18
N MET A 433 -10.68 -0.91 21.28
CA MET A 433 -10.16 -0.39 22.53
C MET A 433 -10.53 1.09 22.71
N PRO A 434 -10.60 1.60 23.97
CA PRO A 434 -10.93 3.00 24.24
C PRO A 434 -9.98 4.04 23.61
N ASP A 435 -8.75 3.65 23.31
CA ASP A 435 -7.73 4.45 22.62
C ASP A 435 -7.86 4.43 21.09
N GLY A 436 -8.90 3.77 20.56
CA GLY A 436 -9.37 3.86 19.18
C GLY A 436 -8.86 2.78 18.24
N TYR A 437 -7.88 1.96 18.64
CA TYR A 437 -7.41 0.86 17.81
C TYR A 437 -8.12 -0.47 18.13
N LEU A 438 -8.06 -1.41 17.19
CA LEU A 438 -8.43 -2.79 17.42
C LEU A 438 -7.22 -3.53 18.02
N ARG A 439 -7.33 -4.12 19.21
CA ARG A 439 -6.26 -4.99 19.71
C ARG A 439 -6.18 -6.28 18.90
N ALA A 440 -4.97 -6.75 18.65
CA ALA A 440 -4.72 -8.00 17.95
C ALA A 440 -4.79 -9.21 18.89
N ASP A 441 -4.34 -9.05 20.14
CA ASP A 441 -4.10 -10.12 21.09
C ASP A 441 -5.15 -10.20 22.22
N GLY A 442 -4.92 -11.15 23.12
CA GLY A 442 -5.70 -11.34 24.35
C GLY A 442 -7.01 -12.11 24.18
N PRO A 443 -7.57 -12.65 25.28
CA PRO A 443 -8.84 -13.35 25.22
C PRO A 443 -10.00 -12.38 25.02
N TYR A 444 -11.04 -12.83 24.30
CA TYR A 444 -12.35 -12.19 24.31
C TYR A 444 -12.87 -12.09 25.75
N GLN A 445 -13.30 -10.89 26.17
CA GLN A 445 -13.99 -10.73 27.46
C GLN A 445 -15.30 -11.55 27.40
N GLY A 446 -15.36 -12.64 28.17
CA GLY A 446 -16.52 -13.56 28.20
C GLY A 446 -16.16 -15.05 28.17
N VAL A 447 -14.89 -15.42 27.95
CA VAL A 447 -14.45 -16.82 28.05
C VAL A 447 -13.86 -17.09 29.43
N ASN A 448 -14.69 -17.53 30.37
CA ASN A 448 -14.24 -18.19 31.60
C ASN A 448 -13.71 -19.58 31.24
N THR A 449 -12.45 -19.69 30.80
CA THR A 449 -11.76 -20.98 30.72
C THR A 449 -10.76 -21.10 31.87
N MET A 450 -11.14 -21.94 32.84
CA MET A 450 -10.44 -22.27 34.09
C MET A 450 -9.19 -23.13 33.88
N THR A 451 -8.19 -22.65 33.14
CA THR A 451 -6.83 -23.18 33.27
C THR A 451 -5.83 -22.03 33.17
N GLN A 452 -5.25 -21.67 34.31
CA GLN A 452 -4.18 -20.67 34.43
C GLN A 452 -2.88 -21.24 33.86
N THR A 453 -2.61 -21.04 32.57
CA THR A 453 -1.25 -21.17 32.02
C THR A 453 -0.50 -19.83 32.16
N GLN A 454 0.78 -19.87 32.50
CA GLN A 454 1.66 -18.70 32.72
C GLN A 454 1.66 -17.70 31.55
N THR A 455 1.36 -18.15 30.33
CA THR A 455 1.21 -17.33 29.12
C THR A 455 0.08 -16.29 29.23
N ARG A 456 -1.06 -16.62 29.88
CA ARG A 456 -2.18 -15.68 30.07
C ARG A 456 -1.88 -14.55 31.07
N VAL A 457 -1.07 -14.84 32.10
CA VAL A 457 -0.69 -13.86 33.13
C VAL A 457 0.23 -12.77 32.55
N ARG A 458 1.07 -13.12 31.56
CA ARG A 458 1.91 -12.13 30.84
C ARG A 458 1.09 -11.18 29.96
N ILE A 459 0.05 -11.67 29.28
CA ILE A 459 -0.79 -10.84 28.38
C ILE A 459 -1.64 -9.83 29.17
N LEU A 460 -2.12 -10.19 30.37
CA LEU A 460 -2.94 -9.27 31.19
C LEU A 460 -2.13 -8.10 31.81
N ASN A 461 -0.81 -8.23 31.91
CA ASN A 461 0.08 -7.20 32.47
C ASN A 461 0.85 -6.40 31.38
N ALA A 462 0.65 -6.72 30.09
CA ALA A 462 1.31 -6.06 28.98
C ALA A 462 0.37 -5.06 28.28
N THR A 463 0.93 -4.04 27.65
CA THR A 463 0.18 -3.14 26.76
C THR A 463 -0.46 -3.97 25.63
N PRO A 464 -1.78 -3.90 25.40
CA PRO A 464 -2.43 -4.66 24.33
C PRO A 464 -1.80 -4.36 22.97
N ARG A 465 -1.45 -5.39 22.21
CA ARG A 465 -0.85 -5.27 20.88
C ARG A 465 -1.87 -4.66 19.91
N PRO A 466 -1.62 -3.49 19.29
CA PRO A 466 -2.48 -3.01 18.22
C PRO A 466 -2.51 -3.96 17.03
N PHE A 467 -3.66 -4.06 16.38
CA PHE A 467 -3.77 -4.68 15.08
C PHE A 467 -3.28 -3.72 14.01
N TRP A 468 -2.15 -4.08 13.43
CA TRP A 468 -1.62 -3.54 12.19
C TRP A 468 -1.32 -4.73 11.27
N HIS A 469 -1.40 -4.52 9.96
CA HIS A 469 -1.15 -5.57 8.97
C HIS A 469 -0.77 -4.96 7.62
N ALA A 470 0.36 -5.36 7.03
CA ALA A 470 0.82 -4.85 5.73
C ALA A 470 -0.02 -5.32 4.51
N SER A 471 -1.11 -6.04 4.77
CA SER A 471 -2.04 -6.56 3.75
C SER A 471 -3.49 -6.33 4.16
N ASP A 472 -3.93 -6.94 5.26
CA ASP A 472 -5.36 -7.15 5.50
C ASP A 472 -5.95 -6.19 6.54
N ALA A 473 -5.35 -4.99 6.71
CA ALA A 473 -5.77 -4.03 7.73
C ALA A 473 -7.24 -3.59 7.61
N GLY A 474 -7.83 -3.63 6.41
CA GLY A 474 -9.25 -3.36 6.18
C GLY A 474 -10.19 -4.55 6.47
N MET A 475 -9.66 -5.77 6.63
CA MET A 475 -10.46 -6.99 6.78
C MET A 475 -11.39 -7.01 8.01
N PRO A 476 -11.02 -6.46 9.18
CA PRO A 476 -11.95 -6.33 10.31
C PRO A 476 -13.26 -5.61 9.93
N VAL A 477 -13.16 -4.51 9.18
CA VAL A 477 -14.34 -3.76 8.71
C VAL A 477 -15.06 -4.53 7.62
N VAL A 478 -14.34 -5.08 6.63
CA VAL A 478 -14.92 -5.83 5.51
C VAL A 478 -15.72 -7.04 6.00
N SER A 479 -15.21 -7.81 6.97
CA SER A 479 -15.91 -8.96 7.54
C SER A 479 -17.20 -8.58 8.28
N LEU A 480 -17.21 -7.48 9.05
CA LEU A 480 -18.43 -6.94 9.66
C LEU A 480 -19.44 -6.46 8.61
N ILE A 481 -18.99 -5.83 7.52
CA ILE A 481 -19.86 -5.44 6.40
C ILE A 481 -20.51 -6.68 5.78
N ARG A 482 -19.74 -7.75 5.55
CA ARG A 482 -20.28 -9.01 5.00
C ARG A 482 -21.32 -9.61 5.93
N TYR A 483 -21.08 -9.60 7.24
CA TYR A 483 -22.02 -10.05 8.26
C TYR A 483 -23.34 -9.23 8.24
N LEU A 484 -23.22 -7.91 8.07
CA LEU A 484 -24.36 -6.99 7.97
C LEU A 484 -25.22 -7.16 6.72
N ASP A 485 -24.79 -7.89 5.69
CA ASP A 485 -25.71 -8.27 4.61
C ASP A 485 -26.84 -9.19 5.12
N MET A 486 -26.52 -10.05 6.09
CA MET A 486 -27.43 -11.09 6.59
C MET A 486 -28.10 -10.73 7.91
N GLU A 487 -27.38 -10.12 8.85
CA GLU A 487 -27.95 -9.82 10.16
C GLU A 487 -29.14 -8.88 10.05
N LYS A 488 -30.27 -9.18 10.69
CA LYS A 488 -31.48 -8.33 10.66
C LYS A 488 -31.85 -7.79 12.04
N GLU A 489 -31.37 -8.41 13.11
CA GLU A 489 -31.69 -7.99 14.47
C GLU A 489 -30.92 -6.72 14.87
N SER A 490 -31.67 -5.67 15.21
CA SER A 490 -31.14 -4.33 15.46
C SER A 490 -30.00 -4.27 16.48
N ASN A 491 -30.06 -5.08 17.55
CA ASN A 491 -29.04 -5.09 18.59
C ASN A 491 -27.66 -5.51 18.04
N TYR A 492 -27.63 -6.59 17.25
CA TYR A 492 -26.39 -7.08 16.64
C TYR A 492 -25.93 -6.16 15.50
N ARG A 493 -26.87 -5.69 14.67
CA ARG A 493 -26.56 -4.76 13.56
C ARG A 493 -25.94 -3.46 14.07
N ASN A 494 -26.60 -2.81 15.02
CA ASN A 494 -26.17 -1.50 15.53
C ASN A 494 -24.81 -1.60 16.21
N LYS A 495 -24.53 -2.70 16.92
CA LYS A 495 -23.19 -2.93 17.48
C LYS A 495 -22.11 -2.96 16.40
N ALA A 496 -22.31 -3.75 15.33
CA ALA A 496 -21.35 -3.82 14.23
C ALA A 496 -21.21 -2.48 13.47
N ILE A 497 -22.32 -1.79 13.19
CA ILE A 497 -22.30 -0.48 12.52
C ILE A 497 -21.54 0.56 13.36
N ASN A 498 -21.76 0.60 14.67
CA ASN A 498 -21.03 1.49 15.57
C ASN A 498 -19.53 1.22 15.54
N ILE A 499 -19.11 -0.04 15.63
CA ILE A 499 -17.68 -0.39 15.53
C ILE A 499 -17.09 -0.01 14.17
N ILE A 500 -17.79 -0.24 13.06
CA ILE A 500 -17.34 0.20 11.74
C ILE A 500 -17.15 1.72 11.72
N ARG A 501 -18.13 2.48 12.23
CA ARG A 501 -18.05 3.94 12.31
C ARG A 501 -16.83 4.38 13.14
N ASP A 502 -16.64 3.78 14.30
CA ASP A 502 -15.64 4.20 15.27
C ASP A 502 -14.22 3.89 14.76
N VAL A 503 -14.00 2.68 14.20
CA VAL A 503 -12.74 2.29 13.55
C VAL A 503 -12.39 3.20 12.37
N LEU A 504 -13.35 3.46 11.47
CA LEU A 504 -13.11 4.30 10.29
C LEU A 504 -12.89 5.77 10.65
N SER A 505 -13.60 6.28 11.66
CA SER A 505 -13.41 7.63 12.18
C SER A 505 -12.03 7.79 12.81
N HIS A 506 -11.60 6.79 13.60
CA HIS A 506 -10.27 6.77 14.20
C HIS A 506 -9.16 6.69 13.15
N GLN A 507 -9.32 5.84 12.12
CA GLN A 507 -8.37 5.76 11.01
C GLN A 507 -8.15 7.10 10.32
N LEU A 508 -9.22 7.87 10.09
CA LEU A 508 -9.11 9.24 9.58
C LEU A 508 -8.43 10.17 10.59
N ALA A 509 -8.78 10.07 11.88
CA ALA A 509 -8.20 10.92 12.92
C ALA A 509 -6.67 10.75 13.02
N ILE A 510 -6.16 9.51 13.11
CA ILE A 510 -4.72 9.26 13.21
C ILE A 510 -3.97 9.66 11.94
N SER A 511 -4.61 9.55 10.77
CA SER A 511 -3.99 9.93 9.48
C SER A 511 -3.92 11.45 9.31
N ASN A 512 -4.86 12.20 9.91
CA ASN A 512 -4.91 13.66 9.91
C ASN A 512 -4.20 14.31 11.12
N ALA A 513 -3.70 13.52 12.08
CA ALA A 513 -3.02 14.03 13.28
C ALA A 513 -1.65 14.67 12.98
N VAL A 514 -1.11 14.44 11.78
CA VAL A 514 0.16 15.00 11.32
C VAL A 514 0.02 15.50 9.89
N VAL A 515 0.99 16.30 9.42
CA VAL A 515 1.08 16.72 8.02
C VAL A 515 1.13 15.48 7.11
N ASN A 516 0.15 15.36 6.22
CA ASN A 516 -0.03 14.20 5.37
C ASN A 516 -0.59 14.57 3.97
N PRO A 517 0.20 15.25 3.10
CA PRO A 517 -0.25 15.73 1.79
C PRO A 517 -0.69 14.62 0.82
N PHE A 518 -0.29 13.37 1.07
CA PHE A 518 -0.66 12.21 0.25
C PHE A 518 -1.84 11.41 0.83
N ASP A 519 -2.35 11.82 2.01
CA ASP A 519 -3.41 11.11 2.74
C ASP A 519 -3.06 9.63 2.97
N TYR A 520 -1.78 9.34 3.23
CA TYR A 520 -1.32 7.97 3.49
C TYR A 520 -1.87 7.51 4.85
N PRO A 521 -2.54 6.34 4.94
CA PRO A 521 -3.19 5.93 6.17
C PRO A 521 -2.13 5.59 7.21
N ARG A 522 -2.16 6.27 8.36
CA ARG A 522 -1.27 5.96 9.49
C ARG A 522 -1.80 4.77 10.28
N GLN A 523 -0.97 4.20 11.14
CA GLN A 523 -1.30 3.01 11.95
C GLN A 523 -0.61 3.06 13.31
N GLN A 524 -1.19 2.35 14.27
CA GLN A 524 -0.64 2.18 15.61
C GLN A 524 0.02 0.82 15.73
N PHE A 525 1.13 0.76 16.45
CA PHE A 525 1.90 -0.46 16.69
C PHE A 525 2.68 -0.32 18.00
N LEU A 526 3.18 -1.46 18.51
CA LEU A 526 4.15 -1.43 19.60
C LEU A 526 5.55 -1.38 19.01
N TYR A 527 6.37 -0.44 19.47
CA TYR A 527 7.80 -0.43 19.24
C TYR A 527 8.52 -0.42 20.58
N LYS A 528 9.34 -1.45 20.85
CA LYS A 528 10.03 -1.64 22.15
C LYS A 528 9.09 -1.53 23.35
N GLY A 529 7.88 -2.09 23.22
CA GLY A 529 6.84 -2.11 24.27
C GLY A 529 6.05 -0.81 24.43
N LYS A 530 6.34 0.23 23.64
CA LYS A 530 5.61 1.50 23.66
C LYS A 530 4.63 1.59 22.51
N LEU A 531 3.44 2.11 22.78
CA LEU A 531 2.46 2.42 21.75
C LEU A 531 2.96 3.61 20.93
N GLU A 532 3.21 3.36 19.66
CA GLU A 532 3.62 4.36 18.68
C GLU A 532 2.56 4.51 17.61
N THR A 533 2.58 5.65 16.91
CA THR A 533 1.78 5.86 15.69
C THR A 533 2.71 6.28 14.57
N GLY A 534 2.72 5.52 13.47
CA GLY A 534 3.59 5.73 12.33
C GLY A 534 2.85 5.68 11.00
N PHE A 535 3.57 5.92 9.92
CA PHE A 535 3.03 5.70 8.57
C PHE A 535 3.12 4.21 8.22
N PHE A 536 4.31 3.64 8.35
CA PHE A 536 4.61 2.27 7.96
C PHE A 536 4.69 1.33 9.16
N ILE A 537 4.57 0.03 8.92
CA ILE A 537 4.79 -1.02 9.93
C ILE A 537 6.22 -0.97 10.47
N PRO A 538 6.44 -1.37 11.73
CA PRO A 538 7.80 -1.47 12.27
C PRO A 538 8.55 -2.62 11.59
N HIS A 539 9.83 -2.42 11.28
CA HIS A 539 10.68 -3.48 10.76
C HIS A 539 11.11 -4.45 11.88
N GLU A 540 11.28 -3.92 13.10
CA GLU A 540 11.38 -4.72 14.32
C GLU A 540 9.98 -5.21 14.73
N ASN A 541 9.63 -6.42 14.30
CA ASN A 541 8.37 -7.08 14.62
C ASN A 541 8.59 -8.58 14.90
N GLU A 542 7.50 -9.31 15.17
CA GLU A 542 7.53 -10.71 15.63
C GLU A 542 8.18 -11.68 14.63
N SER A 543 8.26 -11.32 13.35
CA SER A 543 8.97 -12.14 12.36
C SER A 543 10.50 -12.09 12.51
N GLY A 544 11.03 -11.00 13.06
CA GLY A 544 12.47 -10.73 13.09
C GLY A 544 13.11 -10.36 11.74
N TRP A 545 12.36 -10.36 10.64
CA TRP A 545 12.92 -10.06 9.30
C TRP A 545 11.92 -9.52 8.27
N TRP A 546 10.65 -9.87 8.36
CA TRP A 546 9.64 -9.57 7.36
C TRP A 546 9.03 -8.19 7.54
N TRP A 547 9.12 -7.40 6.47
CA TRP A 547 8.44 -6.13 6.25
C TRP A 547 8.60 -5.79 4.78
N GLN A 548 7.60 -5.14 4.20
CA GLN A 548 7.59 -4.79 2.79
C GLN A 548 6.64 -3.60 2.57
N GLY A 549 6.54 -3.13 1.34
CA GLY A 549 5.56 -2.14 0.97
C GLY A 549 4.12 -2.61 1.20
N GLU A 550 3.23 -1.64 1.41
CA GLU A 550 1.91 -1.87 2.00
C GLU A 550 0.75 -1.69 1.01
N ASN A 551 0.97 -1.87 -0.30
CA ASN A 551 -0.08 -1.58 -1.30
C ASN A 551 -1.36 -2.41 -1.11
N ALA A 552 -1.28 -3.62 -0.54
CA ALA A 552 -2.44 -4.45 -0.19
C ALA A 552 -3.23 -3.83 0.96
N ARG A 553 -2.52 -3.37 2.01
CA ARG A 553 -3.10 -2.62 3.13
C ARG A 553 -3.81 -1.35 2.66
N LEU A 554 -3.19 -0.58 1.76
CA LEU A 554 -3.80 0.64 1.22
C LEU A 554 -5.13 0.34 0.52
N ALA A 555 -5.14 -0.68 -0.34
CA ALA A 555 -6.34 -1.08 -1.05
C ALA A 555 -7.39 -1.71 -0.12
N SER A 556 -7.00 -2.49 0.90
CA SER A 556 -7.94 -3.06 1.88
C SER A 556 -8.61 -1.98 2.73
N LEU A 557 -7.86 -0.97 3.16
CA LEU A 557 -8.40 0.20 3.86
C LEU A 557 -9.29 1.05 2.94
N ALA A 558 -8.95 1.18 1.65
CA ALA A 558 -9.81 1.83 0.67
C ALA A 558 -11.15 1.07 0.51
N THR A 559 -11.13 -0.26 0.42
CA THR A 559 -12.35 -1.09 0.42
C THR A 559 -13.18 -0.85 1.68
N ALA A 560 -12.55 -0.90 2.86
CA ALA A 560 -13.22 -0.67 4.14
C ALA A 560 -13.88 0.71 4.22
N ALA A 561 -13.18 1.77 3.80
CA ALA A 561 -13.68 3.14 3.81
C ALA A 561 -14.84 3.35 2.83
N LEU A 562 -14.74 2.81 1.60
CA LEU A 562 -15.79 2.93 0.58
C LEU A 562 -17.05 2.17 0.98
N SER A 563 -16.93 0.88 1.30
CA SER A 563 -18.08 0.04 1.64
C SER A 563 -18.66 0.37 3.01
N GLY A 564 -17.80 0.66 4.00
CA GLY A 564 -18.24 1.07 5.33
C GLY A 564 -18.93 2.43 5.32
N GLY A 565 -18.39 3.39 4.53
CA GLY A 565 -19.01 4.70 4.36
C GLY A 565 -20.43 4.65 3.79
N VAL A 566 -20.78 3.65 2.98
CA VAL A 566 -22.16 3.45 2.50
C VAL A 566 -23.09 3.00 3.62
N LEU A 567 -22.63 2.16 4.54
CA LEU A 567 -23.44 1.70 5.66
C LEU A 567 -23.73 2.78 6.71
N LEU A 568 -22.91 3.82 6.76
CA LEU A 568 -23.09 4.95 7.67
C LEU A 568 -24.17 5.93 7.17
N GLU A 569 -25.12 5.52 6.32
CA GLU A 569 -26.16 6.42 5.83
C GLU A 569 -27.08 6.96 6.94
N PRO A 570 -27.44 8.26 6.91
CA PRO A 570 -28.35 8.83 7.89
C PRO A 570 -29.69 8.10 7.87
N GLN A 571 -30.20 7.78 9.06
CA GLN A 571 -31.50 7.12 9.21
C GLN A 571 -32.60 8.17 9.42
N GLY A 572 -33.84 7.84 9.05
CA GLY A 572 -34.98 8.71 9.27
C GLY A 572 -35.15 9.09 10.75
N GLY A 573 -35.44 10.35 11.04
CA GLY A 573 -35.63 10.86 12.41
C GLY A 573 -34.36 11.40 13.09
N GLN A 574 -33.20 11.41 12.41
CA GLN A 574 -31.98 12.05 12.93
C GLN A 574 -32.03 13.58 12.79
N ALA A 575 -31.45 14.29 13.77
CA ALA A 575 -31.31 15.74 13.72
C ALA A 575 -30.39 16.17 12.56
N GLU A 576 -30.67 17.31 11.94
CA GLU A 576 -29.93 17.83 10.78
C GLU A 576 -28.42 17.89 11.01
N ALA A 577 -27.97 18.29 12.20
CA ALA A 577 -26.55 18.32 12.55
C ALA A 577 -25.88 16.94 12.47
N GLN A 578 -26.59 15.87 12.85
CA GLN A 578 -26.07 14.49 12.75
C GLN A 578 -25.99 14.04 11.30
N ILE A 579 -26.99 14.38 10.48
CA ILE A 579 -27.01 14.11 9.04
C ILE A 579 -25.79 14.76 8.35
N ILE A 580 -25.53 16.04 8.66
CA ILE A 580 -24.38 16.79 8.12
C ILE A 580 -23.06 16.15 8.56
N GLN A 581 -22.92 15.78 9.84
CA GLN A 581 -21.71 15.14 10.37
C GLN A 581 -21.42 13.81 9.66
N ILE A 582 -22.45 12.99 9.51
CA ILE A 582 -22.36 11.70 8.83
C ILE A 582 -21.98 11.89 7.35
N ALA A 583 -22.65 12.80 6.64
CA ALA A 583 -22.33 13.09 5.24
C ALA A 583 -20.89 13.57 5.08
N GLY A 584 -20.41 14.43 6.01
CA GLY A 584 -19.02 14.87 6.06
C GLY A 584 -18.03 13.73 6.27
N LEU A 585 -18.32 12.80 7.19
CA LEU A 585 -17.49 11.62 7.41
C LEU A 585 -17.43 10.74 6.15
N ARG A 586 -18.56 10.46 5.51
CA ARG A 586 -18.63 9.67 4.26
C ARG A 586 -17.80 10.31 3.15
N GLY A 587 -17.92 11.62 2.97
CA GLY A 587 -17.12 12.38 1.99
C GLY A 587 -15.62 12.22 2.24
N ARG A 588 -15.17 12.37 3.49
CA ARG A 588 -13.76 12.21 3.87
C ARG A 588 -13.25 10.78 3.66
N LEU A 589 -14.05 9.77 4.01
CA LEU A 589 -13.71 8.35 3.78
C LEU A 589 -13.54 8.04 2.29
N LYS A 590 -14.45 8.53 1.45
CA LYS A 590 -14.35 8.38 -0.01
C LYS A 590 -13.10 9.06 -0.57
N SER A 591 -12.79 10.28 -0.11
CA SER A 591 -11.59 11.01 -0.53
C SER A 591 -10.32 10.25 -0.16
N ALA A 592 -10.20 9.82 1.10
CA ALA A 592 -9.05 9.04 1.58
C ALA A 592 -8.87 7.74 0.78
N ALA A 593 -9.95 7.01 0.55
CA ALA A 593 -9.90 5.79 -0.26
C ALA A 593 -9.35 6.06 -1.68
N LEU A 594 -9.80 7.13 -2.34
CA LEU A 594 -9.28 7.49 -3.67
C LEU A 594 -7.80 7.89 -3.62
N HIS A 595 -7.36 8.61 -2.59
CA HIS A 595 -5.95 8.95 -2.41
C HIS A 595 -5.09 7.71 -2.15
N HIS A 596 -5.58 6.73 -1.39
CA HIS A 596 -4.88 5.44 -1.22
C HIS A 596 -4.66 4.73 -2.57
N LEU A 597 -5.67 4.71 -3.45
CA LEU A 597 -5.52 4.14 -4.79
C LEU A 597 -4.56 4.98 -5.64
N SER A 598 -4.64 6.30 -5.58
CA SER A 598 -3.71 7.19 -6.29
C SER A 598 -2.27 7.03 -5.81
N TRP A 599 -2.02 6.72 -4.53
CA TRP A 599 -0.68 6.37 -4.04
C TRP A 599 -0.14 5.14 -4.78
N ILE A 600 -0.95 4.08 -4.91
CA ILE A 600 -0.59 2.84 -5.62
C ILE A 600 -0.29 3.14 -7.10
N THR A 601 -1.02 4.05 -7.71
CA THR A 601 -0.91 4.38 -9.15
C THR A 601 -0.05 5.59 -9.47
N GLY A 602 0.77 6.07 -8.52
CA GLY A 602 1.88 7.00 -8.80
C GLY A 602 1.81 8.39 -8.19
N CYS A 603 0.74 8.72 -7.46
CA CYS A 603 0.68 9.90 -6.61
C CYS A 603 1.40 9.62 -5.27
N ASN A 604 2.69 9.39 -5.34
CA ASN A 604 3.56 9.13 -4.19
C ASN A 604 4.91 9.87 -4.34
N PRO A 605 5.72 10.01 -3.27
CA PRO A 605 6.97 10.77 -3.30
C PRO A 605 8.03 10.29 -4.30
N TYR A 606 7.90 9.08 -4.85
CA TYR A 606 8.81 8.53 -5.86
C TYR A 606 8.24 8.64 -7.29
N GLY A 607 6.96 9.00 -7.42
CA GLY A 607 6.24 9.08 -8.68
C GLY A 607 6.18 7.74 -9.41
N ILE A 608 6.04 6.63 -8.69
CA ILE A 608 6.05 5.27 -9.26
C ILE A 608 4.65 4.69 -9.26
N CYS A 609 4.15 4.31 -10.42
CA CYS A 609 2.94 3.50 -10.55
C CYS A 609 3.30 2.04 -10.27
N PHE A 610 2.76 1.49 -9.17
CA PHE A 610 2.97 0.10 -8.79
C PHE A 610 2.08 -0.87 -9.56
N LEU A 611 0.99 -0.39 -10.17
CA LEU A 611 0.23 -1.15 -11.16
C LEU A 611 1.05 -1.24 -12.46
N TYR A 612 1.73 -2.38 -12.64
CA TYR A 612 2.73 -2.58 -13.67
C TYR A 612 2.13 -2.58 -15.07
N GLY A 613 2.81 -1.92 -16.02
CA GLY A 613 2.33 -1.70 -17.40
C GLY A 613 1.36 -0.51 -17.53
N PHE A 614 1.09 0.21 -16.44
CA PHE A 614 0.26 1.42 -16.43
C PHE A 614 1.03 2.63 -15.91
N GLY A 615 0.60 3.82 -16.33
CA GLY A 615 1.32 5.06 -16.04
C GLY A 615 2.53 5.25 -16.96
N TYR A 616 3.50 6.04 -16.52
CA TYR A 616 4.73 6.32 -17.28
C TYR A 616 6.01 5.92 -16.54
N LYS A 617 5.91 5.51 -15.27
CA LYS A 617 7.03 5.03 -14.47
C LYS A 617 6.59 3.85 -13.61
N ASN A 618 7.05 2.64 -13.93
CA ASN A 618 6.82 1.42 -13.16
C ASN A 618 8.07 0.95 -12.41
N VAL A 619 7.92 -0.06 -11.57
CA VAL A 619 9.05 -0.82 -11.01
C VAL A 619 9.80 -1.59 -12.11
N PRO A 620 11.07 -1.98 -11.90
CA PRO A 620 11.78 -2.86 -12.84
C PRO A 620 11.08 -4.21 -13.00
N TYR A 621 11.32 -4.87 -14.14
CA TYR A 621 10.87 -6.25 -14.34
C TYR A 621 11.65 -7.20 -13.41
N MET A 622 10.93 -8.01 -12.65
CA MET A 622 11.48 -9.08 -11.82
C MET A 622 11.26 -10.42 -12.54
N HIS A 623 12.33 -11.20 -12.68
CA HIS A 623 12.28 -12.50 -13.34
C HIS A 623 11.94 -13.61 -12.34
N SER A 624 11.08 -14.54 -12.74
CA SER A 624 10.79 -15.78 -11.98
C SER A 624 10.71 -16.99 -12.91
N ASN A 625 10.61 -18.17 -12.32
CA ASN A 625 10.55 -19.44 -13.05
C ASN A 625 9.23 -19.57 -13.82
N TYR A 626 9.24 -20.40 -14.86
CA TYR A 626 8.07 -20.77 -15.67
C TYR A 626 7.29 -19.59 -16.30
N GLY A 627 7.90 -18.40 -16.36
CA GLY A 627 7.29 -17.20 -16.93
C GLY A 627 6.45 -16.39 -15.94
N HIS A 628 6.49 -16.71 -14.63
CA HIS A 628 5.72 -16.02 -13.59
C HIS A 628 6.34 -14.73 -13.04
N GLY A 629 7.20 -14.07 -13.83
CA GLY A 629 7.84 -12.81 -13.43
C GLY A 629 6.87 -11.63 -13.29
N SER A 630 7.37 -10.40 -13.32
CA SER A 630 6.51 -9.21 -13.27
C SER A 630 5.57 -9.17 -14.47
N GLU A 631 4.27 -9.10 -14.21
CA GLU A 631 3.23 -9.17 -15.23
C GLU A 631 2.38 -7.89 -15.29
N THR A 632 1.89 -7.56 -16.48
CA THR A 632 1.03 -6.37 -16.66
C THR A 632 -0.27 -6.52 -15.87
N GLY A 633 -0.60 -5.50 -15.08
CA GLY A 633 -1.71 -5.52 -14.14
C GLY A 633 -1.35 -6.04 -12.75
N GLY A 634 -0.16 -6.62 -12.56
CA GLY A 634 0.35 -6.95 -11.23
C GLY A 634 0.69 -5.68 -10.45
N ILE A 635 0.59 -5.75 -9.13
CA ILE A 635 0.89 -4.63 -8.23
C ILE A 635 2.04 -5.05 -7.31
N SER A 636 3.10 -4.25 -7.28
CA SER A 636 4.26 -4.51 -6.42
C SER A 636 4.02 -4.14 -4.95
N ASN A 637 4.89 -4.62 -4.06
CA ASN A 637 4.89 -4.34 -2.63
C ASN A 637 4.77 -2.84 -2.33
N GLY A 638 5.67 -2.02 -2.88
CA GLY A 638 5.60 -0.56 -2.79
C GLY A 638 6.53 0.05 -1.75
N ILE A 639 6.16 1.21 -1.20
CA ILE A 639 7.01 2.06 -0.35
C ILE A 639 6.95 1.63 1.12
N THR A 640 8.07 1.74 1.83
CA THR A 640 8.23 1.35 3.25
C THR A 640 8.72 2.51 4.11
N GLY A 641 8.81 2.28 5.43
CA GLY A 641 9.66 3.06 6.32
C GLY A 641 11.14 2.87 5.97
N LEU A 642 11.98 3.81 6.38
CA LEU A 642 13.44 3.70 6.23
C LEU A 642 14.08 3.03 7.45
N ASN A 643 13.59 3.39 8.64
CA ASN A 643 14.17 3.03 9.92
C ASN A 643 13.45 1.84 10.55
N SER A 644 14.08 1.21 11.55
CA SER A 644 13.56 -0.02 12.13
C SER A 644 12.22 0.13 12.89
N ASP A 645 11.89 1.34 13.30
CA ASP A 645 10.62 1.73 13.92
C ASP A 645 9.53 2.09 12.89
N GLY A 646 9.79 1.93 11.59
CA GLY A 646 8.87 2.30 10.52
C GLY A 646 8.88 3.80 10.19
N THR A 647 9.71 4.62 10.83
CA THR A 647 9.87 6.04 10.49
C THR A 647 10.74 6.23 9.24
N GLY A 648 10.75 7.43 8.68
CA GLY A 648 11.40 7.68 7.40
C GLY A 648 10.55 7.21 6.22
N ILE A 649 11.19 7.17 5.05
CA ILE A 649 10.58 6.65 3.83
C ILE A 649 11.67 6.02 2.96
N ALA A 650 11.37 4.86 2.39
CA ALA A 650 12.29 4.16 1.49
C ALA A 650 11.55 3.53 0.32
N PHE A 651 12.19 3.60 -0.85
CA PHE A 651 11.88 2.79 -2.02
C PHE A 651 13.19 2.49 -2.73
N ARG A 652 13.50 1.20 -2.90
CA ARG A 652 14.74 0.75 -3.55
C ARG A 652 14.40 -0.18 -4.70
N THR A 653 14.99 0.08 -5.86
CA THR A 653 14.86 -0.81 -7.03
C THR A 653 15.83 -1.99 -6.98
N GLU A 654 16.92 -1.84 -6.22
CA GLU A 654 17.98 -2.82 -6.00
C GLU A 654 18.44 -2.69 -4.55
N ASP A 655 18.61 -3.81 -3.82
CA ASP A 655 19.07 -3.78 -2.43
C ASP A 655 19.76 -5.09 -1.99
N GLN A 656 20.80 -5.50 -2.73
CA GLN A 656 21.61 -6.69 -2.38
C GLN A 656 20.76 -7.96 -2.18
N GLY A 657 19.67 -8.13 -2.95
CA GLY A 657 18.73 -9.24 -2.82
C GLY A 657 17.53 -8.95 -1.91
N ASN A 658 17.43 -7.77 -1.30
CA ASN A 658 16.25 -7.34 -0.52
C ASN A 658 15.27 -6.49 -1.33
N GLU A 659 15.53 -6.23 -2.62
CA GLU A 659 14.66 -5.43 -3.48
C GLU A 659 13.21 -5.97 -3.55
N TRP A 660 13.00 -7.25 -3.27
CA TRP A 660 11.68 -7.87 -3.16
C TRP A 660 10.74 -7.07 -2.27
N ARG A 661 11.22 -6.48 -1.16
CA ARG A 661 10.41 -5.66 -0.23
C ARG A 661 9.71 -4.47 -0.88
N TRP A 662 10.18 -4.03 -2.04
CA TRP A 662 9.64 -2.87 -2.76
C TRP A 662 9.10 -3.21 -4.16
N THR A 663 9.83 -4.00 -4.95
CA THR A 663 9.59 -4.17 -6.40
C THR A 663 8.82 -5.43 -6.77
N GLU A 664 8.81 -6.44 -5.90
CA GLU A 664 8.12 -7.70 -6.17
C GLU A 664 6.60 -7.51 -6.22
N GLN A 665 5.95 -8.09 -7.22
CA GLN A 665 4.49 -8.22 -7.30
C GLN A 665 4.01 -9.37 -6.43
N TRP A 666 2.87 -9.19 -5.77
CA TRP A 666 2.31 -10.19 -4.87
C TRP A 666 0.78 -10.22 -4.95
N LEU A 667 0.21 -11.43 -4.97
CA LEU A 667 -1.21 -11.67 -5.25
C LEU A 667 -2.20 -10.81 -4.40
N PRO A 668 -2.02 -10.66 -3.07
CA PRO A 668 -2.90 -9.85 -2.24
C PRO A 668 -3.01 -8.38 -2.66
N HIS A 669 -1.97 -7.79 -3.24
CA HIS A 669 -2.05 -6.41 -3.74
C HIS A 669 -3.10 -6.28 -4.84
N ALA A 670 -3.07 -7.19 -5.80
CA ALA A 670 -4.05 -7.25 -6.88
C ALA A 670 -5.45 -7.60 -6.36
N ALA A 671 -5.56 -8.56 -5.41
CA ALA A 671 -6.84 -8.96 -4.84
C ALA A 671 -7.54 -7.81 -4.09
N TRP A 672 -6.80 -7.08 -3.25
CA TRP A 672 -7.37 -5.93 -2.55
C TRP A 672 -7.66 -4.76 -3.46
N TYR A 673 -6.84 -4.51 -4.49
CA TYR A 673 -7.15 -3.49 -5.49
C TYR A 673 -8.44 -3.85 -6.26
N LEU A 674 -8.66 -5.12 -6.58
CA LEU A 674 -9.93 -5.62 -7.14
C LEU A 674 -11.11 -5.34 -6.20
N GLN A 675 -10.95 -5.54 -4.89
CA GLN A 675 -11.99 -5.21 -3.91
C GLN A 675 -12.32 -3.72 -3.86
N ALA A 676 -11.31 -2.85 -3.89
CA ALA A 676 -11.51 -1.40 -3.93
C ALA A 676 -12.22 -0.97 -5.23
N LEU A 677 -11.83 -1.52 -6.39
CA LEU A 677 -12.54 -1.30 -7.67
C LEU A 677 -13.98 -1.81 -7.63
N THR A 678 -14.21 -2.95 -6.97
CA THR A 678 -15.55 -3.52 -6.80
C THR A 678 -16.42 -2.60 -5.95
N ALA A 679 -15.90 -2.06 -4.84
CA ALA A 679 -16.60 -1.09 -4.01
C ALA A 679 -16.94 0.19 -4.80
N LEU A 680 -16.02 0.70 -5.63
CA LEU A 680 -16.26 1.85 -6.52
C LEU A 680 -17.29 1.57 -7.62
N GLY A 681 -17.35 0.34 -8.13
CA GLY A 681 -18.31 -0.03 -9.17
C GLY A 681 -19.72 -0.32 -8.63
N SER A 682 -19.82 -0.72 -7.36
CA SER A 682 -21.08 -1.14 -6.73
C SER A 682 -21.93 0.02 -6.19
N HIS A 683 -21.31 1.18 -5.97
CA HIS A 683 -21.91 2.38 -5.39
C HIS A 683 -21.51 3.57 -6.26
#